data_AF-A0A8C1ZU98-F1
#
_entry.id   AF-A0A8C1ZU98-F1
#
_cell.length_a   1.000
_cell.length_b   1.000
_cell.length_c   1.000
_cell.angle_alpha   90.00
_cell.angle_beta   90.00
_cell.angle_gamma   90.00
#
_symmetry.space_group_name_H-M   'P 1'
#
loop_
_entity.id
_entity.type
_entity.pdbx_description
1 polymer ?
#
loop_
_entity_poly.entity_id
_entity_poly.type
_entity_poly.pdbx_seq_one_letter_code
_entity_poly.pdbx_strand_id
1 'polypeptide(L)'
;MLIVCKLYAIVSEMCFVLFCLIEPTFKPKTKVHKISHPFHNSLEINCENIEQDIVWNGGEGKFKAEITYNGKPITAGPQNKCLFTFSDLYYLATYDVKVFESHLMSLSIYNHNAVVGFLVFLIVVTSVALLFVLFKIYLLKRKRSVSQTAEDEEIPLTPEPLRRVEPIYADGLVEAYKTKIADESRLFMDEFQSIPRIFSNYTIKEAKKQENQSKNRYVDILPCKYHSSIPTVSCGYQEPKKYIAAQGPKDETVCDFWQMVWEQKSSIIVMVTRCEEGNKIKCAQYWPSVDRETEIFDDFVVKIRSEQHCPDYIIRHLILNNREKASEREVTHIQFISWPDHGVPGDPSLLLKLRRRVNSFKNFFSGPIVIHCSAGVGRTGTYIGIDAMIESLEAEGRVDIYGYVAKLRRQRCLMVQVEAQYILIHTALIEHTMFGETEVSLSEFHSVLNTLRQKDGSDPSLLEMEFQKLPKFKKWRTINTGSSEDNKKKNRCSDVIPYDYNRVLFRLDLEGNQTSDPEDEEDYSSDEEEESNEYINASFISGYWCQKSLIAAQGPLPNTTGEFLLMLYQQQTKTLVMLTDCQEDGNKTFGDMEIEVKKTESFPTYVRRRLEIKSTKKTDVLEVDQYQFLKWRGQELPENAQELIEMIRVIRENGNYDNSRMNRNIPMVVHCNNGSSRTGIFCALWNLLDSAYTEKLVDVFQVVKNLRKERQGIVETTVSSFISCTGIFVANSQQYSVWVKMIDYSFMPKIFGILSP
;
A
#
# COMPACT_ATOMS: atom_id res chain seq x y z
N MET A 1 -22.51 -11.45 0.44
CA MET A 1 -21.38 -12.26 -0.06
C MET A 1 -20.65 -12.98 1.06
N LEU A 2 -20.15 -12.29 2.10
CA LEU A 2 -19.47 -12.93 3.25
C LEU A 2 -20.27 -14.01 3.98
N ILE A 3 -21.60 -13.84 4.12
CA ILE A 3 -22.47 -14.85 4.74
C ILE A 3 -22.52 -16.12 3.87
N VAL A 4 -22.52 -15.95 2.54
CA VAL A 4 -22.52 -17.07 1.58
C VAL A 4 -21.16 -17.78 1.61
N CYS A 5 -20.04 -17.06 1.69
CA CYS A 5 -18.71 -17.67 1.84
C CYS A 5 -18.55 -18.39 3.19
N LYS A 6 -19.07 -17.84 4.29
CA LYS A 6 -19.06 -18.52 5.61
C LYS A 6 -19.94 -19.76 5.61
N LEU A 7 -21.12 -19.73 4.97
CA LEU A 7 -21.93 -20.93 4.78
C LEU A 7 -21.22 -21.97 3.90
N TYR A 8 -20.51 -21.54 2.86
CA TYR A 8 -19.76 -22.44 1.99
C TYR A 8 -18.58 -23.11 2.73
N ALA A 9 -17.87 -22.37 3.58
CA ALA A 9 -16.80 -22.90 4.42
C ALA A 9 -17.32 -23.90 5.46
N ILE A 10 -18.45 -23.62 6.11
CA ILE A 10 -19.09 -24.54 7.07
C ILE A 10 -19.58 -25.82 6.38
N VAL A 11 -20.15 -25.70 5.18
CA VAL A 11 -20.58 -26.87 4.38
C VAL A 11 -19.37 -27.66 3.88
N SER A 12 -18.26 -27.00 3.53
CA SER A 12 -17.00 -27.66 3.14
C SER A 12 -16.35 -28.42 4.30
N GLU A 13 -16.30 -27.82 5.50
CA GLU A 13 -15.81 -28.50 6.71
C GLU A 13 -16.72 -29.67 7.12
N MET A 14 -18.05 -29.51 7.03
CA MET A 14 -18.98 -30.62 7.29
C MET A 14 -18.84 -31.75 6.24
N CYS A 15 -18.57 -31.43 4.97
CA CYS A 15 -18.26 -32.41 3.94
C CYS A 15 -16.95 -33.16 4.23
N PHE A 16 -15.92 -32.46 4.71
CA PHE A 16 -14.63 -33.06 5.08
C PHE A 16 -14.79 -34.02 6.28
N VAL A 17 -15.57 -33.63 7.28
CA VAL A 17 -15.88 -34.47 8.45
C VAL A 17 -16.75 -35.68 8.08
N LEU A 18 -17.69 -35.55 7.14
CA LEU A 18 -18.49 -36.70 6.68
C LEU A 18 -17.71 -37.69 5.80
N PHE A 19 -16.76 -37.20 4.99
CA PHE A 19 -15.88 -38.06 4.18
C PHE A 19 -14.83 -38.80 5.02
N CYS A 20 -14.40 -38.25 6.15
CA CYS A 20 -13.47 -38.91 7.07
C CYS A 20 -14.14 -39.91 8.04
N LEU A 21 -15.48 -39.94 8.16
CA LEU A 21 -16.19 -40.79 9.13
C LEU A 21 -16.69 -42.14 8.59
N ILE A 22 -16.23 -42.57 7.41
CA ILE A 22 -16.50 -43.91 6.88
C ILE A 22 -15.19 -44.67 6.70
N GLU A 23 -14.50 -44.96 7.80
CA GLU A 23 -13.55 -46.07 7.82
C GLU A 23 -14.36 -47.37 7.98
N PRO A 24 -14.18 -48.37 7.10
CA PRO A 24 -14.78 -49.67 7.33
C PRO A 24 -14.11 -50.32 8.55
N THR A 25 -14.85 -50.47 9.65
CA THR A 25 -14.44 -51.34 10.75
C THR A 25 -14.45 -52.79 10.25
N PHE A 26 -13.30 -53.31 9.84
CA PHE A 26 -13.12 -54.72 9.52
C PHE A 26 -12.26 -55.38 10.60
N LYS A 27 -12.80 -56.41 11.27
CA LYS A 27 -12.06 -57.28 12.18
C LYS A 27 -11.94 -58.67 11.53
N PRO A 28 -10.85 -59.01 10.82
CA PRO A 28 -10.63 -60.39 10.43
C PRO A 28 -10.05 -61.14 11.64
N LYS A 29 -10.69 -62.24 12.03
CA LYS A 29 -10.08 -63.27 12.89
C LYS A 29 -9.60 -64.40 11.99
N THR A 30 -8.45 -64.24 11.36
CA THR A 30 -7.79 -65.35 10.66
C THR A 30 -7.17 -66.27 11.71
N LYS A 31 -7.82 -67.40 12.03
CA LYS A 31 -7.24 -68.42 12.90
C LYS A 31 -6.48 -69.42 12.05
N VAL A 32 -5.16 -69.53 12.26
CA VAL A 32 -4.33 -70.61 11.70
C VAL A 32 -4.88 -71.94 12.22
N HIS A 33 -5.28 -72.83 11.31
CA HIS A 33 -6.01 -74.04 11.69
C HIS A 33 -5.11 -75.26 11.89
N LYS A 34 -4.07 -75.43 11.05
CA LYS A 34 -3.16 -76.58 11.14
C LYS A 34 -1.73 -76.21 10.79
N ILE A 35 -0.82 -76.63 11.65
CA ILE A 35 0.62 -76.53 11.47
C ILE A 35 1.17 -77.95 11.41
N SER A 36 1.82 -78.31 10.31
CA SER A 36 2.44 -79.63 10.09
C SER A 36 3.96 -79.51 10.03
N HIS A 37 4.64 -80.57 10.48
CA HIS A 37 6.09 -80.74 10.33
C HIS A 37 6.36 -81.89 9.35
N PRO A 38 6.26 -81.65 8.04
CA PRO A 38 6.36 -82.71 7.04
C PRO A 38 7.77 -83.31 6.95
N PHE A 39 8.81 -82.54 7.34
CA PHE A 39 10.21 -82.98 7.40
C PHE A 39 10.92 -82.42 8.64
N HIS A 40 12.11 -82.93 8.96
CA HIS A 40 12.93 -82.37 10.03
C HIS A 40 13.25 -80.90 9.72
N ASN A 41 13.08 -80.01 10.70
CA ASN A 41 13.39 -78.58 10.60
C ASN A 41 12.57 -77.80 9.55
N SER A 42 11.36 -78.25 9.24
CA SER A 42 10.42 -77.48 8.42
C SER A 42 9.07 -77.28 9.09
N LEU A 43 8.41 -76.19 8.68
CA LEU A 43 7.10 -75.79 9.15
C LEU A 43 6.20 -75.55 7.93
N GLU A 44 5.11 -76.28 7.85
CA GLU A 44 4.07 -76.06 6.85
C GLU A 44 2.82 -75.50 7.52
N ILE A 45 2.30 -74.42 6.94
CA ILE A 45 1.14 -73.69 7.44
C ILE A 45 0.04 -73.83 6.39
N ASN A 46 -1.06 -74.46 6.78
CA ASN A 46 -2.24 -74.63 5.95
C ASN A 46 -3.48 -74.08 6.66
N CYS A 47 -4.24 -73.26 5.94
CA CYS A 47 -5.48 -72.66 6.42
C CYS A 47 -6.67 -73.33 5.72
N GLU A 48 -7.13 -74.48 6.23
CA GLU A 48 -8.33 -75.14 5.70
C GLU A 48 -9.61 -74.36 6.04
N ASN A 49 -10.55 -74.30 5.10
CA ASN A 49 -11.90 -73.70 5.22
C ASN A 49 -11.98 -72.18 5.38
N ILE A 50 -11.05 -71.42 4.81
CA ILE A 50 -11.20 -69.96 4.72
C ILE A 50 -11.87 -69.50 3.41
N GLU A 51 -11.83 -70.33 2.35
CA GLU A 51 -12.34 -69.96 1.02
C GLU A 51 -13.87 -69.89 0.90
N GLN A 52 -14.65 -70.40 1.86
CA GLN A 52 -16.13 -70.39 1.78
C GLN A 52 -16.81 -69.22 2.50
N ASP A 53 -16.12 -68.51 3.41
CA ASP A 53 -16.71 -67.43 4.23
C ASP A 53 -16.10 -66.04 3.96
N ILE A 54 -15.18 -65.91 3.00
CA ILE A 54 -14.65 -64.60 2.60
C ILE A 54 -15.44 -64.06 1.39
N VAL A 55 -16.28 -63.06 1.66
CA VAL A 55 -16.91 -62.23 0.62
C VAL A 55 -16.00 -61.05 0.33
N TRP A 56 -15.35 -61.07 -0.83
CA TRP A 56 -14.48 -60.01 -1.30
C TRP A 56 -15.30 -58.82 -1.82
N ASN A 57 -15.23 -57.67 -1.17
CA ASN A 57 -15.78 -56.41 -1.71
C ASN A 57 -14.74 -55.73 -2.61
N GLY A 58 -14.36 -56.40 -3.70
CA GLY A 58 -13.31 -56.00 -4.64
C GLY A 58 -12.72 -57.20 -5.40
N GLY A 59 -11.61 -57.02 -6.12
CA GLY A 59 -10.90 -58.14 -6.75
C GLY A 59 -10.31 -59.12 -5.72
N GLU A 60 -10.19 -60.40 -6.08
CA GLU A 60 -9.66 -61.45 -5.19
C GLU A 60 -8.29 -61.07 -4.60
N GLY A 61 -8.16 -61.11 -3.27
CA GLY A 61 -6.90 -60.85 -2.56
C GLY A 61 -5.95 -62.06 -2.53
N LYS A 62 -4.70 -61.83 -2.13
CA LYS A 62 -3.68 -62.89 -1.96
C LYS A 62 -3.25 -62.99 -0.50
N PHE A 63 -2.86 -64.19 -0.06
CA PHE A 63 -2.36 -64.48 1.28
C PHE A 63 -0.84 -64.33 1.36
N LYS A 64 -0.31 -63.86 2.49
CA LYS A 64 1.12 -63.85 2.85
C LYS A 64 1.30 -64.44 4.25
N ALA A 65 2.40 -65.13 4.49
CA ALA A 65 2.75 -65.64 5.83
C ALA A 65 4.12 -65.15 6.28
N GLU A 66 4.25 -64.91 7.59
CA GLU A 66 5.46 -64.48 8.27
C GLU A 66 5.70 -65.34 9.50
N ILE A 67 6.94 -65.80 9.69
CA ILE A 67 7.39 -66.41 10.93
C ILE A 67 8.45 -65.53 11.58
N THR A 68 8.39 -65.35 12.90
CA THR A 68 9.35 -64.53 13.65
C THR A 68 10.13 -65.38 14.64
N TYR A 69 11.45 -65.25 14.64
CA TYR A 69 12.34 -65.83 15.66
C TYR A 69 13.30 -64.76 16.18
N ASN A 70 13.35 -64.58 17.50
CA ASN A 70 14.14 -63.54 18.16
C ASN A 70 13.96 -62.14 17.53
N GLY A 71 12.73 -61.78 17.19
CA GLY A 71 12.37 -60.47 16.62
C GLY A 71 12.74 -60.26 15.15
N LYS A 72 13.34 -61.26 14.47
CA LYS A 72 13.61 -61.19 13.02
C LYS A 72 12.53 -61.93 12.23
N PRO A 73 11.81 -61.24 11.33
CA PRO A 73 10.76 -61.84 10.53
C PRO A 73 11.29 -62.49 9.24
N ILE A 74 10.76 -63.67 8.91
CA ILE A 74 10.99 -64.37 7.65
C ILE A 74 9.63 -64.46 6.96
N THR A 75 9.51 -63.84 5.78
CA THR A 75 8.25 -63.73 5.04
C THR A 75 8.23 -64.60 3.80
N ALA A 76 7.07 -65.21 3.54
CA ALA A 76 6.75 -65.85 2.27
C ALA A 76 5.92 -64.90 1.39
N GLY A 77 6.21 -64.86 0.09
CA GLY A 77 5.56 -63.99 -0.88
C GLY A 77 4.06 -64.28 -1.07
N PRO A 78 3.30 -63.37 -1.72
CA PRO A 78 1.85 -63.47 -1.81
C PRO A 78 1.41 -64.64 -2.71
N GLN A 79 0.56 -65.52 -2.18
CA GLN A 79 -0.02 -66.66 -2.89
C GLN A 79 -1.55 -66.59 -2.92
N ASN A 80 -2.16 -67.20 -3.94
CA ASN A 80 -3.63 -67.23 -4.07
C ASN A 80 -4.28 -68.22 -3.08
N LYS A 81 -3.52 -69.21 -2.58
CA LYS A 81 -3.96 -70.18 -1.58
C LYS A 81 -3.16 -70.02 -0.30
N CYS A 82 -3.80 -70.28 0.84
CA CYS A 82 -3.19 -70.17 2.17
C CYS A 82 -2.39 -71.45 2.51
N LEU A 83 -1.31 -71.71 1.76
CA LEU A 83 -0.39 -72.83 1.97
C LEU A 83 1.06 -72.34 1.85
N PHE A 84 1.83 -72.43 2.94
CA PHE A 84 3.22 -71.96 2.98
C PHE A 84 4.13 -72.97 3.67
N THR A 85 5.32 -73.19 3.11
CA THR A 85 6.34 -74.06 3.68
C THR A 85 7.61 -73.27 3.96
N PHE A 86 8.08 -73.32 5.21
CA PHE A 86 9.36 -72.75 5.64
C PHE A 86 10.32 -73.89 5.99
N SER A 87 11.46 -73.97 5.31
CA SER A 87 12.51 -74.96 5.55
C SER A 87 13.68 -74.37 6.34
N ASP A 88 14.58 -75.24 6.82
CA ASP A 88 15.85 -74.88 7.46
C ASP A 88 15.71 -74.09 8.78
N LEU A 89 14.70 -74.44 9.59
CA LEU A 89 14.44 -73.83 10.89
C LEU A 89 15.38 -74.39 11.98
N TYR A 90 15.65 -73.58 13.01
CA TYR A 90 16.51 -73.97 14.13
C TYR A 90 15.82 -75.02 15.02
N TYR A 91 16.61 -76.00 15.48
CA TYR A 91 16.12 -77.11 16.31
C TYR A 91 15.67 -76.62 17.69
N LEU A 92 14.53 -77.12 18.19
CA LEU A 92 13.93 -76.77 19.51
C LEU A 92 13.67 -75.27 19.76
N ALA A 93 13.53 -74.48 18.68
CA ALA A 93 13.20 -73.05 18.76
C ALA A 93 11.68 -72.81 18.64
N THR A 94 11.17 -71.77 19.32
CA THR A 94 9.77 -71.34 19.22
C THR A 94 9.65 -70.20 18.21
N TYR A 95 8.70 -70.33 17.27
CA TYR A 95 8.45 -69.36 16.21
C TYR A 95 7.03 -68.82 16.34
N ASP A 96 6.87 -67.50 16.26
CA ASP A 96 5.56 -66.87 16.17
C ASP A 96 5.13 -66.79 14.71
N VAL A 97 3.96 -67.35 14.40
CA VAL A 97 3.43 -67.40 13.03
C VAL A 97 2.32 -66.36 12.87
N LYS A 98 2.41 -65.53 11.84
CA LYS A 98 1.37 -64.59 11.43
C LYS A 98 1.05 -64.74 9.95
N VAL A 99 -0.23 -64.79 9.62
CA VAL A 99 -0.70 -64.82 8.23
C VAL A 99 -1.55 -63.59 7.98
N PHE A 100 -1.25 -62.86 6.90
CA PHE A 100 -1.89 -61.61 6.52
C PHE A 100 -2.49 -61.71 5.11
N GLU A 101 -3.54 -60.96 4.87
CA GLU A 101 -4.18 -60.80 3.58
C GLU A 101 -3.67 -59.52 2.92
N SER A 102 -3.25 -59.58 1.65
CA SER A 102 -2.75 -58.41 0.92
C SER A 102 -3.69 -58.01 -0.21
N HIS A 103 -4.28 -56.81 -0.10
CA HIS A 103 -4.97 -56.15 -1.20
C HIS A 103 -4.00 -55.31 -2.02
N LEU A 104 -4.05 -55.43 -3.35
CA LEU A 104 -3.56 -54.37 -4.24
C LEU A 104 -4.69 -53.34 -4.35
N MET A 105 -4.54 -52.20 -3.67
CA MET A 105 -5.59 -51.19 -3.61
C MET A 105 -5.62 -50.41 -4.94
N SER A 106 -6.65 -50.62 -5.76
CA SER A 106 -7.10 -49.60 -6.71
C SER A 106 -8.64 -49.52 -6.79
N LEU A 107 -9.10 -48.27 -6.67
CA LEU A 107 -10.37 -47.66 -7.06
C LEU A 107 -11.65 -47.76 -6.22
N SER A 108 -12.33 -46.60 -6.31
CA SER A 108 -13.42 -45.98 -5.57
C SER A 108 -14.78 -46.69 -5.68
N ILE A 109 -15.56 -46.68 -4.60
CA ILE A 109 -16.97 -47.08 -4.62
C ILE A 109 -17.85 -45.91 -4.14
N TYR A 110 -18.69 -45.40 -5.03
CA TYR A 110 -19.64 -44.32 -4.79
C TYR A 110 -20.98 -44.88 -4.30
N ASN A 111 -21.49 -44.40 -3.16
CA ASN A 111 -22.82 -44.79 -2.66
C ASN A 111 -23.88 -43.78 -3.14
N HIS A 112 -24.62 -44.15 -4.19
CA HIS A 112 -25.61 -43.27 -4.82
C HIS A 112 -26.73 -42.82 -3.85
N ASN A 113 -27.10 -43.65 -2.87
CA ASN A 113 -28.14 -43.30 -1.89
C ASN A 113 -27.68 -42.18 -0.93
N ALA A 114 -26.39 -42.17 -0.57
CA ALA A 114 -25.82 -41.11 0.27
C ALA A 114 -25.78 -39.77 -0.47
N VAL A 115 -25.47 -39.77 -1.76
CA VAL A 115 -25.43 -38.54 -2.56
C VAL A 115 -26.82 -38.03 -2.89
N VAL A 116 -27.80 -38.91 -3.12
CA VAL A 116 -29.21 -38.49 -3.25
C VAL A 116 -29.70 -37.84 -1.95
N GLY A 117 -29.39 -38.42 -0.78
CA GLY A 117 -29.70 -37.82 0.51
C GLY A 117 -29.05 -36.44 0.71
N PHE A 118 -27.78 -36.32 0.33
CA PHE A 118 -27.05 -35.04 0.40
C PHE A 118 -27.64 -33.98 -0.55
N LEU A 119 -28.01 -34.36 -1.78
CA LEU A 119 -28.66 -33.46 -2.73
C LEU A 119 -30.01 -32.97 -2.21
N VAL A 120 -30.82 -33.85 -1.62
CA VAL A 120 -32.11 -33.48 -1.02
C VAL A 120 -31.89 -32.50 0.14
N PHE A 121 -30.92 -32.75 1.00
CA PHE A 121 -30.57 -31.83 2.09
C PHE A 121 -30.15 -30.46 1.57
N LEU A 122 -29.32 -30.41 0.53
CA LEU A 122 -28.83 -29.18 -0.07
C LEU A 122 -29.94 -28.39 -0.77
N ILE A 123 -30.88 -29.08 -1.41
CA ILE A 123 -32.11 -28.47 -1.97
C ILE A 123 -32.97 -27.87 -0.86
N VAL A 124 -33.14 -28.55 0.28
CA VAL A 124 -33.93 -28.02 1.42
C VAL A 124 -33.26 -26.78 2.01
N VAL A 125 -31.95 -26.81 2.26
CA VAL A 125 -31.21 -25.67 2.82
C VAL A 125 -31.23 -24.47 1.89
N THR A 126 -30.99 -24.69 0.59
CA THR A 126 -31.05 -23.62 -0.41
C THR A 126 -32.46 -23.06 -0.54
N SER A 127 -33.50 -23.90 -0.51
CA SER A 127 -34.90 -23.46 -0.56
C SER A 127 -35.30 -22.61 0.66
N VAL A 128 -34.85 -22.99 1.87
CA VAL A 128 -35.08 -22.22 3.10
C VAL A 128 -34.34 -20.87 3.05
N ALA A 129 -33.09 -20.85 2.57
CA ALA A 129 -32.35 -19.61 2.37
C ALA A 129 -33.02 -18.69 1.34
N LEU A 130 -33.53 -19.27 0.24
CA LEU A 130 -34.25 -18.54 -0.80
C LEU A 130 -35.58 -17.99 -0.27
N LEU A 131 -36.32 -18.74 0.54
CA LEU A 131 -37.50 -18.26 1.25
C LEU A 131 -37.17 -17.13 2.21
N PHE A 132 -36.04 -17.18 2.92
CA PHE A 132 -35.61 -16.10 3.81
C PHE A 132 -35.25 -14.83 3.03
N VAL A 133 -34.58 -14.97 1.89
CA VAL A 133 -34.27 -13.86 0.97
C VAL A 133 -35.56 -13.29 0.37
N LEU A 134 -36.48 -14.14 -0.12
CA LEU A 134 -37.78 -13.72 -0.63
C LEU A 134 -38.63 -13.06 0.45
N PHE A 135 -38.57 -13.53 1.69
CA PHE A 135 -39.23 -12.90 2.84
C PHE A 135 -38.62 -11.54 3.17
N LYS A 136 -37.28 -11.38 3.09
CA LYS A 136 -36.62 -10.07 3.20
C LYS A 136 -36.99 -9.14 2.05
N ILE A 137 -37.05 -9.64 0.82
CA ILE A 137 -37.51 -8.89 -0.35
C ILE A 137 -38.99 -8.51 -0.22
N TYR A 138 -39.83 -9.41 0.31
CA TYR A 138 -41.23 -9.15 0.61
C TYR A 138 -41.37 -8.09 1.71
N LEU A 139 -40.57 -8.13 2.78
CA LEU A 139 -40.53 -7.07 3.80
C LEU A 139 -40.06 -5.73 3.22
N LEU A 140 -39.08 -5.74 2.31
CA LEU A 140 -38.62 -4.55 1.59
C LEU A 140 -39.67 -4.02 0.63
N LYS A 141 -40.37 -4.88 -0.12
CA LYS A 141 -41.50 -4.52 -1.00
C LYS A 141 -42.70 -4.06 -0.19
N ARG A 142 -42.97 -4.63 0.98
CA ARG A 142 -44.01 -4.16 1.93
C ARG A 142 -43.65 -2.80 2.50
N LYS A 143 -42.38 -2.55 2.85
CA LYS A 143 -41.90 -1.19 3.16
C LYS A 143 -42.08 -0.24 1.97
N ARG A 144 -41.88 -0.72 0.74
CA ARG A 144 -42.06 0.05 -0.50
C ARG A 144 -43.54 0.31 -0.87
N SER A 145 -44.44 -0.62 -0.58
CA SER A 145 -45.88 -0.50 -0.83
C SER A 145 -46.55 0.32 0.27
N VAL A 146 -46.09 0.20 1.52
CA VAL A 146 -46.43 1.13 2.60
C VAL A 146 -45.90 2.54 2.27
N SER A 147 -44.72 2.68 1.63
CA SER A 147 -44.24 4.00 1.18
C SER A 147 -44.93 4.54 -0.09
N GLN A 148 -45.65 3.70 -0.86
CA GLN A 148 -46.41 4.14 -2.06
C GLN A 148 -47.88 4.43 -1.75
N THR A 149 -48.42 3.92 -0.64
CA THR A 149 -49.76 4.26 -0.15
C THR A 149 -49.73 5.33 0.95
N ALA A 150 -48.55 5.65 1.49
CA ALA A 150 -48.29 6.77 2.39
C ALA A 150 -47.66 7.97 1.63
N GLU A 151 -48.14 8.29 0.43
CA GLU A 151 -47.79 9.56 -0.22
C GLU A 151 -48.52 10.77 0.37
N ASP A 152 -49.44 10.57 1.32
CA ASP A 152 -50.18 11.64 2.02
C ASP A 152 -50.14 11.59 3.57
N GLU A 153 -49.33 10.73 4.20
CA GLU A 153 -49.12 10.79 5.66
C GLU A 153 -47.65 11.02 6.04
N GLU A 154 -47.45 12.10 6.80
CA GLU A 154 -46.19 12.53 7.39
C GLU A 154 -45.41 11.36 8.00
N ILE A 155 -44.18 11.15 7.51
CA ILE A 155 -43.22 10.23 8.13
C ILE A 155 -43.03 10.66 9.60
N PRO A 156 -43.21 9.77 10.59
CA PRO A 156 -43.11 10.15 12.00
C PRO A 156 -41.72 10.71 12.32
N LEU A 157 -41.69 12.01 12.60
CA LEU A 157 -40.55 12.82 12.94
C LEU A 157 -40.20 12.67 14.43
N THR A 158 -39.20 11.87 14.74
CA THR A 158 -38.40 12.08 15.95
C THR A 158 -36.92 11.96 15.60
N PRO A 159 -36.09 13.00 15.76
CA PRO A 159 -34.65 12.87 15.63
C PRO A 159 -34.17 11.95 16.75
N GLU A 160 -33.67 10.77 16.41
CA GLU A 160 -32.90 10.00 17.39
C GLU A 160 -31.80 10.92 17.93
N PRO A 161 -31.67 11.03 19.26
CA PRO A 161 -30.63 11.87 19.84
C PRO A 161 -29.28 11.33 19.37
N LEU A 162 -28.46 12.21 18.79
CA LEU A 162 -27.08 11.87 18.43
C LEU A 162 -26.39 11.28 19.66
N ARG A 163 -25.51 10.32 19.43
CA ARG A 163 -24.69 9.74 20.49
C ARG A 163 -23.92 10.86 21.17
N ARG A 164 -23.85 10.83 22.50
CA ARG A 164 -22.92 11.68 23.24
C ARG A 164 -21.54 11.06 23.13
N VAL A 165 -20.69 11.64 22.29
CA VAL A 165 -19.27 11.34 22.22
C VAL A 165 -18.57 12.50 22.90
N GLU A 166 -17.73 12.20 23.90
CA GLU A 166 -16.97 13.24 24.58
C GLU A 166 -15.84 13.75 23.68
N PRO A 167 -15.57 15.07 23.67
CA PRO A 167 -14.41 15.63 23.00
C PRO A 167 -13.11 14.98 23.51
N ILE A 168 -12.19 14.70 22.58
CA ILE A 168 -10.92 14.05 22.87
C ILE A 168 -9.84 15.11 23.02
N TYR A 169 -9.12 15.11 24.14
CA TYR A 169 -7.98 15.99 24.36
C TYR A 169 -6.75 15.52 23.56
N ALA A 170 -5.85 16.44 23.23
CA ALA A 170 -4.67 16.17 22.40
C ALA A 170 -3.80 15.01 22.92
N ASP A 171 -3.59 14.94 24.24
CA ASP A 171 -2.85 13.87 24.93
C ASP A 171 -3.59 12.51 24.91
N GLY A 172 -4.92 12.54 24.88
CA GLY A 172 -5.79 11.36 24.81
C GLY A 172 -6.01 10.78 23.40
N LEU A 173 -5.62 11.49 22.33
CA LEU A 173 -5.91 11.10 20.94
C LEU A 173 -5.39 9.70 20.57
N VAL A 174 -4.14 9.39 20.92
CA VAL A 174 -3.51 8.11 20.59
C VAL A 174 -4.22 6.96 21.29
N GLU A 175 -4.57 7.12 22.56
CA GLU A 175 -5.21 6.07 23.36
C GLU A 175 -6.67 5.85 22.93
N ALA A 176 -7.38 6.94 22.65
CA ALA A 176 -8.73 6.88 22.06
C ALA A 176 -8.70 6.13 20.71
N TYR A 177 -7.72 6.41 19.86
CA TYR A 177 -7.57 5.71 18.57
C TYR A 177 -7.27 4.22 18.74
N LYS A 178 -6.31 3.86 19.61
CA LYS A 178 -6.00 2.44 19.89
C LYS A 178 -7.22 1.68 20.40
N THR A 179 -8.00 2.29 21.27
CA THR A 179 -9.25 1.70 21.78
C THR A 179 -10.26 1.54 20.65
N LYS A 180 -10.45 2.55 19.81
CA LYS A 180 -11.46 2.53 18.74
C LYS A 180 -11.11 1.61 17.57
N ILE A 181 -9.82 1.45 17.24
CA ILE A 181 -9.33 0.61 16.15
C ILE A 181 -9.27 -0.88 16.53
N ALA A 182 -9.30 -1.19 17.82
CA ALA A 182 -9.34 -2.57 18.32
C ALA A 182 -10.59 -3.33 17.83
N ASP A 183 -10.53 -4.66 17.89
CA ASP A 183 -11.62 -5.57 17.47
C ASP A 183 -12.15 -5.26 16.07
N GLU A 184 -11.25 -5.22 15.08
CA GLU A 184 -11.58 -4.91 13.68
C GLU A 184 -12.28 -3.55 13.50
N SER A 185 -11.87 -2.53 14.27
CA SER A 185 -12.42 -1.17 14.22
C SER A 185 -13.91 -1.07 14.57
N ARG A 186 -14.46 -2.04 15.31
CA ARG A 186 -15.91 -2.10 15.62
C ARG A 186 -16.47 -0.81 16.24
N LEU A 187 -15.70 -0.15 17.10
CA LEU A 187 -16.12 1.11 17.73
C LEU A 187 -16.12 2.28 16.75
N PHE A 188 -15.15 2.35 15.82
CA PHE A 188 -15.19 3.32 14.72
C PHE A 188 -16.40 3.11 13.83
N MET A 189 -16.67 1.86 13.46
CA MET A 189 -17.83 1.50 12.64
C MET A 189 -19.14 1.91 13.32
N ASP A 190 -19.32 1.56 14.60
CA ASP A 190 -20.52 1.91 15.39
C ASP A 190 -20.69 3.43 15.54
N GLU A 191 -19.62 4.14 15.88
CA GLU A 191 -19.62 5.60 15.98
C GLU A 191 -20.00 6.26 14.64
N PHE A 192 -19.36 5.87 13.54
CA PHE A 192 -19.61 6.42 12.21
C PHE A 192 -21.03 6.13 11.70
N GLN A 193 -21.54 4.92 11.93
CA GLN A 193 -22.89 4.52 11.51
C GLN A 193 -23.98 5.23 12.32
N SER A 194 -23.70 5.62 13.57
CA SER A 194 -24.64 6.38 14.39
C SER A 194 -24.88 7.81 13.89
N ILE A 195 -24.00 8.36 13.04
CA ILE A 195 -24.21 9.69 12.45
C ILE A 195 -25.22 9.57 11.29
N PRO A 196 -26.38 10.26 11.32
CA PRO A 196 -27.34 10.22 10.24
C PRO A 196 -26.71 10.59 8.90
N ARG A 197 -27.00 9.81 7.86
CA ARG A 197 -26.51 10.06 6.49
C ARG A 197 -27.12 11.33 5.89
N ILE A 198 -28.38 11.60 6.21
CA ILE A 198 -29.16 12.76 5.78
C ILE A 198 -29.97 13.24 6.99
N PHE A 199 -29.94 14.54 7.27
CA PHE A 199 -30.81 15.15 8.26
C PHE A 199 -32.12 15.62 7.59
N SER A 200 -33.26 15.20 8.13
CA SER A 200 -34.60 15.40 7.53
C SER A 200 -35.09 16.86 7.53
N ASN A 201 -34.47 17.74 8.32
CA ASN A 201 -34.95 19.10 8.54
C ASN A 201 -34.62 20.08 7.39
N TYR A 202 -34.12 19.61 6.25
CA TYR A 202 -33.62 20.46 5.17
C TYR A 202 -34.28 20.17 3.83
N THR A 203 -34.71 21.23 3.14
CA THR A 203 -35.38 21.09 1.84
C THR A 203 -34.37 20.96 0.71
N ILE A 204 -34.57 19.94 -0.14
CA ILE A 204 -33.82 19.69 -1.39
C ILE A 204 -34.64 20.06 -2.63
N LYS A 205 -35.70 20.88 -2.44
CA LYS A 205 -36.69 21.20 -3.48
C LYS A 205 -36.05 21.84 -4.71
N GLU A 206 -35.12 22.77 -4.53
CA GLU A 206 -34.41 23.44 -5.63
C GLU A 206 -33.58 22.47 -6.47
N ALA A 207 -32.82 21.58 -5.83
CA ALA A 207 -31.97 20.60 -6.49
C ALA A 207 -32.78 19.54 -7.28
N LYS A 208 -34.02 19.28 -6.85
CA LYS A 208 -34.94 18.34 -7.51
C LYS A 208 -35.78 18.96 -8.64
N LYS A 209 -35.78 20.29 -8.82
CA LYS A 209 -36.46 20.94 -9.95
C LYS A 209 -35.97 20.34 -11.27
N GLN A 210 -36.90 20.12 -12.21
CA GLN A 210 -36.60 19.45 -13.48
C GLN A 210 -35.46 20.13 -14.25
N GLU A 211 -35.42 21.47 -14.25
CA GLU A 211 -34.36 22.29 -14.85
C GLU A 211 -32.96 22.11 -14.22
N ASN A 212 -32.88 21.68 -12.96
CA ASN A 212 -31.62 21.50 -12.22
C ASN A 212 -31.16 20.03 -12.17
N GLN A 213 -31.99 19.07 -12.58
CA GLN A 213 -31.64 17.65 -12.49
C GLN A 213 -30.40 17.30 -13.34
N SER A 214 -30.28 17.88 -14.54
CA SER A 214 -29.12 17.70 -15.43
C SER A 214 -27.83 18.31 -14.88
N LYS A 215 -27.94 19.28 -13.96
CA LYS A 215 -26.80 19.93 -13.30
C LYS A 215 -26.21 19.08 -12.18
N ASN A 216 -26.95 18.11 -11.64
CA ASN A 216 -26.44 17.24 -10.57
C ASN A 216 -25.66 16.06 -11.17
N ARG A 217 -24.42 15.84 -10.72
CA ARG A 217 -23.63 14.66 -11.13
C ARG A 217 -24.20 13.35 -10.57
N TYR A 218 -24.78 13.39 -9.37
CA TYR A 218 -25.37 12.23 -8.69
C TYR A 218 -26.76 12.57 -8.17
N VAL A 219 -27.73 11.68 -8.43
CA VAL A 219 -29.14 11.88 -8.08
C VAL A 219 -29.40 11.82 -6.57
N ASP A 220 -28.53 11.15 -5.83
CA ASP A 220 -28.61 10.92 -4.38
C ASP A 220 -27.75 11.90 -3.57
N ILE A 221 -26.94 12.74 -4.21
CA ILE A 221 -26.07 13.73 -3.56
C ILE A 221 -26.51 15.13 -3.97
N LEU A 222 -27.51 15.63 -3.24
CA LEU A 222 -28.14 16.91 -3.53
C LEU A 222 -27.81 17.95 -2.45
N PRO A 223 -27.58 19.21 -2.84
CA PRO A 223 -27.39 20.30 -1.90
C PRO A 223 -28.65 20.57 -1.07
N CYS A 224 -28.47 20.78 0.23
CA CYS A 224 -29.52 21.26 1.12
C CYS A 224 -29.60 22.79 1.09
N LYS A 225 -30.80 23.37 1.03
CA LYS A 225 -30.97 24.82 1.12
C LYS A 225 -30.91 25.27 2.59
N TYR A 226 -29.85 25.97 2.99
CA TYR A 226 -29.77 26.71 4.25
C TYR A 226 -29.62 28.21 3.97
N HIS A 227 -30.71 28.97 4.12
CA HIS A 227 -30.79 30.44 4.07
C HIS A 227 -30.15 31.20 2.87
N SER A 228 -29.56 30.53 1.89
CA SER A 228 -28.90 31.12 0.72
C SER A 228 -29.10 30.23 -0.51
N SER A 229 -29.14 30.82 -1.70
CA SER A 229 -29.34 30.18 -3.01
C SER A 229 -28.17 29.30 -3.48
N ILE A 230 -27.04 29.27 -2.76
CA ILE A 230 -25.82 28.52 -3.10
C ILE A 230 -25.48 27.57 -1.94
N PRO A 231 -25.15 26.28 -2.19
CA PRO A 231 -24.80 25.33 -1.15
C PRO A 231 -23.42 25.61 -0.56
N THR A 232 -23.34 26.59 0.35
CA THR A 232 -22.15 26.89 1.15
C THR A 232 -22.09 25.95 2.35
N VAL A 233 -20.99 25.21 2.53
CA VAL A 233 -20.69 24.54 3.81
C VAL A 233 -20.09 25.59 4.73
N SER A 234 -20.97 26.28 5.44
CA SER A 234 -20.68 27.55 6.09
C SER A 234 -19.92 27.45 7.43
N CYS A 235 -19.16 26.40 7.67
CA CYS A 235 -18.46 26.23 8.95
C CYS A 235 -17.00 25.84 8.74
N GLY A 236 -16.10 26.82 8.91
CA GLY A 236 -14.81 26.56 9.54
C GLY A 236 -14.98 26.32 11.04
N TYR A 237 -13.87 26.08 11.74
CA TYR A 237 -13.93 25.89 13.20
C TYR A 237 -14.50 27.14 13.89
N GLN A 238 -13.87 28.29 13.66
CA GLN A 238 -14.30 29.60 14.17
C GLN A 238 -14.95 30.47 13.08
N GLU A 239 -14.50 30.32 11.83
CA GLU A 239 -14.93 31.19 10.73
C GLU A 239 -16.23 30.70 10.07
N PRO A 240 -17.33 31.47 10.15
CA PRO A 240 -18.51 31.17 9.36
C PRO A 240 -18.20 31.39 7.87
N LYS A 241 -18.67 30.47 7.01
CA LYS A 241 -18.48 30.51 5.55
C LYS A 241 -17.02 30.43 5.07
N LYS A 242 -16.14 29.76 5.82
CA LYS A 242 -14.76 29.50 5.37
C LYS A 242 -14.66 28.70 4.07
N TYR A 243 -15.57 27.74 3.84
CA TYR A 243 -15.50 26.83 2.68
C TYR A 243 -16.77 26.80 1.83
N ILE A 244 -16.60 26.38 0.58
CA ILE A 244 -17.66 25.86 -0.28
C ILE A 244 -17.32 24.42 -0.63
N ALA A 245 -18.17 23.47 -0.21
CA ALA A 245 -18.08 22.08 -0.68
C ALA A 245 -18.90 21.92 -1.96
N ALA A 246 -18.21 21.87 -3.10
CA ALA A 246 -18.83 21.78 -4.43
C ALA A 246 -18.71 20.36 -5.00
N GLN A 247 -19.61 20.00 -5.91
CA GLN A 247 -19.38 18.84 -6.79
C GLN A 247 -18.28 19.19 -7.80
N GLY A 248 -17.59 18.17 -8.31
CA GLY A 248 -16.74 18.34 -9.48
C GLY A 248 -17.60 18.69 -10.69
N PRO A 249 -17.34 19.80 -11.39
CA PRO A 249 -18.16 20.24 -12.50
C PRO A 249 -18.28 19.14 -13.56
N LYS A 250 -19.45 19.05 -14.17
CA LYS A 250 -19.71 18.38 -15.45
C LYS A 250 -19.40 19.35 -16.58
N ASP A 251 -19.21 18.85 -17.80
CA ASP A 251 -18.95 19.69 -18.97
C ASP A 251 -20.00 20.80 -19.13
N GLU A 252 -21.28 20.50 -18.88
CA GLU A 252 -22.37 21.47 -19.01
C GLU A 252 -22.51 22.44 -17.83
N THR A 253 -21.68 22.28 -16.79
CA THR A 253 -21.72 23.09 -15.55
C THR A 253 -20.40 23.79 -15.26
N VAL A 254 -19.43 23.74 -16.18
CA VAL A 254 -18.14 24.44 -16.02
C VAL A 254 -18.34 25.96 -15.91
N CYS A 255 -19.23 26.53 -16.73
CA CYS A 255 -19.57 27.95 -16.65
C CYS A 255 -20.22 28.31 -15.30
N ASP A 256 -21.21 27.53 -14.85
CA ASP A 256 -21.85 27.70 -13.52
C ASP A 256 -20.80 27.66 -12.38
N PHE A 257 -19.79 26.80 -12.49
CA PHE A 257 -18.70 26.69 -11.51
C PHE A 257 -17.82 27.94 -11.48
N TRP A 258 -17.39 28.45 -12.63
CA TRP A 258 -16.62 29.70 -12.71
C TRP A 258 -17.43 30.92 -12.28
N GLN A 259 -18.72 30.94 -12.60
CA GLN A 259 -19.65 31.94 -12.09
C GLN A 259 -19.70 31.94 -10.55
N MET A 260 -19.81 30.76 -9.93
CA MET A 260 -19.77 30.63 -8.46
C MET A 260 -18.44 31.15 -7.89
N VAL A 261 -17.29 30.75 -8.46
CA VAL A 261 -15.97 31.22 -8.01
C VAL A 261 -15.87 32.75 -8.09
N TRP A 262 -16.38 33.33 -9.19
CA TRP A 262 -16.42 34.77 -9.40
C TRP A 262 -17.34 35.50 -8.41
N GLU A 263 -18.58 35.06 -8.26
CA GLU A 263 -19.58 35.71 -7.38
C GLU A 263 -19.19 35.63 -5.91
N GLN A 264 -18.63 34.50 -5.48
CA GLN A 264 -18.18 34.29 -4.10
C GLN A 264 -16.81 34.94 -3.82
N LYS A 265 -16.17 35.50 -4.85
CA LYS A 265 -14.82 36.09 -4.75
C LYS A 265 -13.79 35.09 -4.21
N SER A 266 -13.93 33.82 -4.60
CA SER A 266 -13.02 32.77 -4.19
C SER A 266 -11.68 32.91 -4.91
N SER A 267 -10.59 33.00 -4.16
CA SER A 267 -9.22 33.03 -4.70
C SER A 267 -8.53 31.67 -4.69
N ILE A 268 -9.09 30.67 -4.01
CA ILE A 268 -8.47 29.37 -3.80
C ILE A 268 -9.45 28.25 -4.16
N ILE A 269 -9.00 27.31 -5.00
CA ILE A 269 -9.70 26.09 -5.35
C ILE A 269 -8.84 24.89 -4.94
N VAL A 270 -9.42 23.98 -4.16
CA VAL A 270 -8.80 22.72 -3.71
C VAL A 270 -9.55 21.55 -4.35
N MET A 271 -8.93 20.94 -5.34
CA MET A 271 -9.44 19.76 -6.05
C MET A 271 -8.79 18.51 -5.44
N VAL A 272 -9.55 17.66 -4.76
CA VAL A 272 -9.04 16.42 -4.15
C VAL A 272 -9.47 15.17 -4.93
N THR A 273 -9.28 15.21 -6.25
CA THR A 273 -9.61 14.11 -7.19
C THR A 273 -8.81 14.25 -8.47
N ARG A 274 -8.61 13.15 -9.20
CA ARG A 274 -8.25 13.21 -10.63
C ARG A 274 -9.52 13.43 -11.48
N CYS A 275 -9.37 13.88 -12.72
CA CYS A 275 -10.50 14.01 -13.65
C CYS A 275 -11.09 12.64 -14.00
N GLU A 276 -10.24 11.62 -14.08
CA GLU A 276 -10.58 10.24 -14.39
C GLU A 276 -9.86 9.31 -13.41
N GLU A 277 -10.58 8.29 -12.93
CA GLU A 277 -10.05 7.23 -12.05
C GLU A 277 -10.78 5.93 -12.41
N GLY A 278 -10.05 4.82 -12.58
CA GLY A 278 -10.62 3.53 -12.97
C GLY A 278 -11.45 3.59 -14.28
N ASN A 279 -10.97 4.34 -15.28
CA ASN A 279 -11.65 4.66 -16.54
C ASN A 279 -13.04 5.32 -16.38
N LYS A 280 -13.28 5.99 -15.23
CA LYS A 280 -14.52 6.72 -14.95
C LYS A 280 -14.24 8.20 -14.76
N ILE A 281 -14.95 9.02 -15.51
CA ILE A 281 -14.90 10.49 -15.39
C ILE A 281 -15.50 10.90 -14.03
N LYS A 282 -14.65 11.41 -13.15
CA LYS A 282 -14.99 11.94 -11.82
C LYS A 282 -15.27 13.44 -11.85
N CYS A 283 -14.59 14.19 -12.72
CA CYS A 283 -14.67 15.65 -12.84
C CYS A 283 -14.31 16.06 -14.27
N ALA A 284 -15.05 17.01 -14.85
CA ALA A 284 -14.64 17.64 -16.11
C ALA A 284 -13.40 18.51 -15.87
N GLN A 285 -12.54 18.64 -16.87
CA GLN A 285 -11.43 19.58 -16.82
C GLN A 285 -11.98 20.99 -17.07
N TYR A 286 -11.96 21.85 -16.06
CA TYR A 286 -12.50 23.21 -16.10
C TYR A 286 -11.40 24.28 -16.22
N TRP A 287 -10.20 23.89 -16.60
CA TRP A 287 -9.05 24.76 -16.81
C TRP A 287 -8.37 24.42 -18.15
N PRO A 288 -7.59 25.35 -18.73
CA PRO A 288 -6.94 25.13 -20.02
C PRO A 288 -6.06 23.87 -20.05
N SER A 289 -6.10 23.13 -21.16
CA SER A 289 -5.21 21.99 -21.39
C SER A 289 -3.74 22.40 -21.50
N VAL A 290 -2.81 21.47 -21.31
CA VAL A 290 -1.36 21.74 -21.42
C VAL A 290 -0.98 22.38 -22.78
N ASP A 291 -1.69 22.03 -23.86
CA ASP A 291 -1.45 22.57 -25.21
C ASP A 291 -2.06 23.95 -25.46
N ARG A 292 -2.79 24.51 -24.48
CA ARG A 292 -3.52 25.77 -24.60
C ARG A 292 -3.36 26.59 -23.34
N GLU A 293 -2.73 27.76 -23.45
CA GLU A 293 -2.57 28.66 -22.29
C GLU A 293 -3.90 29.31 -21.85
N THR A 294 -4.92 29.32 -22.70
CA THR A 294 -6.19 30.02 -22.46
C THR A 294 -7.36 29.22 -23.01
N GLU A 295 -8.45 29.18 -22.25
CA GLU A 295 -9.70 28.52 -22.61
C GLU A 295 -10.88 29.42 -22.26
N ILE A 296 -11.92 29.37 -23.10
CA ILE A 296 -13.12 30.19 -22.95
C ILE A 296 -14.27 29.27 -22.55
N PHE A 297 -14.82 29.51 -21.36
CA PHE A 297 -16.01 28.85 -20.83
C PHE A 297 -17.14 29.86 -20.80
N ASP A 298 -17.84 29.99 -21.93
CA ASP A 298 -18.88 30.99 -22.18
C ASP A 298 -18.42 32.44 -21.91
N ASP A 299 -18.86 33.03 -20.79
CA ASP A 299 -18.58 34.40 -20.38
C ASP A 299 -17.25 34.56 -19.62
N PHE A 300 -16.63 33.43 -19.25
CA PHE A 300 -15.38 33.40 -18.51
C PHE A 300 -14.22 32.96 -19.40
N VAL A 301 -13.14 33.74 -19.37
CA VAL A 301 -11.87 33.37 -19.99
C VAL A 301 -10.90 33.00 -18.88
N VAL A 302 -10.37 31.78 -18.93
CA VAL A 302 -9.42 31.25 -17.95
C VAL A 302 -8.08 31.10 -18.62
N LYS A 303 -7.06 31.75 -18.06
CA LYS A 303 -5.67 31.66 -18.53
C LYS A 303 -4.78 31.03 -17.47
N ILE A 304 -3.90 30.12 -17.87
CA ILE A 304 -2.84 29.59 -17.00
C ILE A 304 -1.66 30.56 -17.03
N ARG A 305 -1.29 31.09 -15.86
CA ARG A 305 -0.09 31.92 -15.66
C ARG A 305 1.14 31.07 -15.38
N SER A 306 0.99 30.03 -14.56
CA SER A 306 2.03 29.04 -14.28
C SER A 306 1.40 27.76 -13.76
N GLU A 307 2.10 26.64 -14.00
CA GLU A 307 1.76 25.33 -13.49
C GLU A 307 3.00 24.69 -12.86
N GLN A 308 2.88 24.21 -11.63
CA GLN A 308 3.93 23.55 -10.89
C GLN A 308 3.48 22.13 -10.54
N HIS A 309 4.20 21.14 -11.07
CA HIS A 309 3.98 19.72 -10.78
C HIS A 309 4.81 19.30 -9.57
N CYS A 310 4.14 18.79 -8.54
CA CYS A 310 4.75 18.12 -7.40
C CYS A 310 4.29 16.65 -7.39
N PRO A 311 4.91 15.78 -6.58
CA PRO A 311 4.55 14.36 -6.55
C PRO A 311 3.08 14.12 -6.17
N ASP A 312 2.60 14.83 -5.15
CA ASP A 312 1.27 14.58 -4.60
C ASP A 312 0.18 15.54 -5.07
N TYR A 313 0.58 16.64 -5.71
CA TYR A 313 -0.34 17.67 -6.13
C TYR A 313 0.21 18.53 -7.27
N ILE A 314 -0.69 19.21 -7.97
CA ILE A 314 -0.37 20.17 -9.04
C ILE A 314 -0.93 21.54 -8.64
N ILE A 315 -0.09 22.58 -8.65
CA ILE A 315 -0.52 23.96 -8.39
C ILE A 315 -0.59 24.71 -9.73
N ARG A 316 -1.73 25.35 -9.97
CA ARG A 316 -1.96 26.22 -11.12
C ARG A 316 -2.31 27.62 -10.63
N HIS A 317 -1.61 28.61 -11.15
CA HIS A 317 -1.99 30.01 -10.99
C HIS A 317 -2.80 30.44 -12.21
N LEU A 318 -4.07 30.72 -11.98
CA LEU A 318 -5.05 31.02 -13.02
C LEU A 318 -5.41 32.50 -13.00
N ILE A 319 -5.63 33.07 -14.17
CA ILE A 319 -6.23 34.39 -14.36
C ILE A 319 -7.63 34.17 -14.90
N LEU A 320 -8.63 34.54 -14.09
CA LEU A 320 -10.04 34.46 -14.43
C LEU A 320 -10.51 35.85 -14.87
N ASN A 321 -10.96 35.96 -16.12
CA ASN A 321 -11.52 37.17 -16.69
C ASN A 321 -13.02 36.98 -16.96
N ASN A 322 -13.83 37.92 -16.49
CA ASN A 322 -15.25 37.98 -16.85
C ASN A 322 -15.44 38.97 -18.02
N ARG A 323 -15.89 38.45 -19.16
CA ARG A 323 -16.00 39.23 -20.42
C ARG A 323 -17.02 40.36 -20.33
N GLU A 324 -18.06 40.22 -19.53
CA GLU A 324 -19.08 41.25 -19.35
C GLU A 324 -18.59 42.40 -18.45
N LYS A 325 -17.80 42.07 -17.43
CA LYS A 325 -17.36 43.02 -16.38
C LYS A 325 -15.97 43.61 -16.60
N ALA A 326 -15.27 43.17 -17.65
CA ALA A 326 -13.92 43.61 -18.03
C ALA A 326 -12.93 43.67 -16.84
N SER A 327 -13.03 42.72 -15.90
CA SER A 327 -12.16 42.62 -14.73
C SER A 327 -11.51 41.25 -14.67
N GLU A 328 -10.30 41.22 -14.13
CA GLU A 328 -9.52 40.01 -13.94
C GLU A 328 -9.31 39.71 -12.45
N ARG A 329 -9.19 38.43 -12.12
CA ARG A 329 -8.87 37.96 -10.77
C ARG A 329 -7.90 36.80 -10.84
N GLU A 330 -6.97 36.80 -9.90
CA GLU A 330 -6.07 35.66 -9.70
C GLU A 330 -6.77 34.58 -8.86
N VAL A 331 -6.68 33.35 -9.32
CA VAL A 331 -7.18 32.15 -8.63
C VAL A 331 -6.05 31.14 -8.52
N THR A 332 -5.75 30.69 -7.32
CA THR A 332 -4.80 29.59 -7.07
C THR A 332 -5.59 28.29 -7.01
N HIS A 333 -5.28 27.38 -7.92
CA HIS A 333 -5.90 26.07 -8.02
C HIS A 333 -4.89 24.99 -7.64
N ILE A 334 -5.17 24.21 -6.61
CA ILE A 334 -4.35 23.07 -6.20
C ILE A 334 -5.13 21.77 -6.39
N GLN A 335 -4.55 20.83 -7.11
CA GLN A 335 -5.12 19.51 -7.37
C GLN A 335 -4.30 18.45 -6.65
N PHE A 336 -4.87 17.78 -5.65
CA PHE A 336 -4.27 16.63 -4.99
C PHE A 336 -4.50 15.36 -5.81
N ILE A 337 -3.41 14.70 -6.21
CA ILE A 337 -3.42 13.53 -7.10
C ILE A 337 -3.08 12.22 -6.37
N SER A 338 -2.50 12.27 -5.17
CA SER A 338 -2.16 11.07 -4.36
C SER A 338 -3.35 10.49 -3.56
N TRP A 339 -4.60 10.73 -3.97
CA TRP A 339 -5.76 10.05 -3.38
C TRP A 339 -6.19 8.89 -4.28
N PRO A 340 -6.14 7.62 -3.81
CA PRO A 340 -6.52 6.46 -4.62
C PRO A 340 -8.03 6.42 -4.93
N ASP A 341 -8.44 5.76 -6.02
CA ASP A 341 -9.87 5.59 -6.38
C ASP A 341 -10.60 4.82 -5.28
N HIS A 342 -9.96 3.77 -4.76
CA HIS A 342 -10.46 2.96 -3.66
C HIS A 342 -9.71 3.26 -2.34
N GLY A 343 -10.47 3.59 -1.30
CA GLY A 343 -9.92 3.80 0.04
C GLY A 343 -9.45 5.23 0.34
N VAL A 344 -8.30 5.33 1.01
CA VAL A 344 -7.71 6.56 1.55
C VAL A 344 -6.19 6.56 1.34
N PRO A 345 -5.52 7.73 1.30
CA PRO A 345 -4.06 7.79 1.24
C PRO A 345 -3.44 6.97 2.38
N GLY A 346 -2.42 6.17 2.06
CA GLY A 346 -1.74 5.29 3.03
C GLY A 346 -0.92 6.04 4.08
N ASP A 347 -0.60 7.32 3.84
CA ASP A 347 0.11 8.18 4.79
C ASP A 347 -0.67 9.48 5.07
N PRO A 348 -1.15 9.72 6.31
CA PRO A 348 -1.90 10.92 6.65
C PRO A 348 -1.11 12.22 6.46
N SER A 349 0.22 12.15 6.49
CA SER A 349 1.11 13.32 6.32
C SER A 349 0.90 14.04 4.99
N LEU A 350 0.43 13.33 3.94
CA LEU A 350 0.16 13.90 2.62
C LEU A 350 -0.97 14.93 2.66
N LEU A 351 -2.03 14.67 3.44
CA LEU A 351 -3.13 15.64 3.61
C LEU A 351 -2.74 16.81 4.51
N LEU A 352 -1.84 16.58 5.47
CA LEU A 352 -1.26 17.67 6.26
C LEU A 352 -0.38 18.57 5.38
N LYS A 353 0.40 17.98 4.45
CA LYS A 353 1.18 18.72 3.45
C LYS A 353 0.27 19.55 2.56
N LEU A 354 -0.82 18.96 2.04
CA LEU A 354 -1.82 19.69 1.27
C LEU A 354 -2.40 20.87 2.06
N ARG A 355 -2.80 20.66 3.32
CA ARG A 355 -3.31 21.71 4.21
C ARG A 355 -2.30 22.86 4.35
N ARG A 356 -1.03 22.56 4.61
CA ARG A 356 0.03 23.59 4.74
C ARG A 356 0.15 24.43 3.46
N ARG A 357 0.07 23.81 2.28
CA ARG A 357 0.09 24.56 1.01
C ARG A 357 -1.12 25.46 0.86
N VAL A 358 -2.33 24.93 1.10
CA VAL A 358 -3.56 25.72 1.01
C VAL A 358 -3.53 26.91 1.96
N ASN A 359 -3.07 26.72 3.19
CA ASN A 359 -2.98 27.78 4.21
C ASN A 359 -1.87 28.80 3.90
N SER A 360 -0.87 28.45 3.09
CA SER A 360 0.18 29.39 2.65
C SER A 360 -0.26 30.32 1.51
N PHE A 361 -1.38 30.01 0.84
CA PHE A 361 -1.85 30.80 -0.30
C PHE A 361 -2.53 32.10 0.14
N LYS A 362 -2.37 33.15 -0.67
CA LYS A 362 -3.02 34.45 -0.42
C LYS A 362 -4.50 34.38 -0.75
N ASN A 363 -5.36 34.58 0.24
CA ASN A 363 -6.79 34.75 0.04
C ASN A 363 -7.15 36.24 -0.20
N PHE A 364 -6.85 36.74 -1.40
CA PHE A 364 -6.91 38.17 -1.75
C PHE A 364 -8.24 38.86 -1.44
N PHE A 365 -9.36 38.16 -1.60
CA PHE A 365 -10.69 38.74 -1.42
C PHE A 365 -11.39 38.28 -0.13
N SER A 366 -10.70 37.52 0.73
CA SER A 366 -11.29 36.88 1.92
C SER A 366 -12.56 36.07 1.57
N GLY A 367 -12.62 35.54 0.35
CA GLY A 367 -13.72 34.68 -0.09
C GLY A 367 -13.57 33.27 0.45
N PRO A 368 -14.64 32.45 0.39
CA PRO A 368 -14.57 31.05 0.79
C PRO A 368 -13.61 30.25 -0.10
N ILE A 369 -12.92 29.29 0.50
CA ILE A 369 -12.10 28.32 -0.22
C ILE A 369 -13.05 27.30 -0.87
N VAL A 370 -12.99 27.16 -2.19
CA VAL A 370 -13.79 26.17 -2.91
C VAL A 370 -13.06 24.84 -2.84
N ILE A 371 -13.73 23.81 -2.33
CA ILE A 371 -13.17 22.47 -2.18
C ILE A 371 -14.10 21.49 -2.87
N HIS A 372 -13.57 20.66 -3.78
CA HIS A 372 -14.38 19.66 -4.45
C HIS A 372 -13.60 18.36 -4.71
N CYS A 373 -14.37 17.31 -4.97
CA CYS A 373 -13.89 16.03 -5.51
C CYS A 373 -14.78 15.69 -6.71
N SER A 374 -15.36 14.48 -6.75
CA SER A 374 -16.42 14.16 -7.70
C SER A 374 -17.79 14.63 -7.20
N ALA A 375 -18.26 14.10 -6.07
CA ALA A 375 -19.57 14.45 -5.52
C ALA A 375 -19.56 15.64 -4.54
N GLY A 376 -18.37 16.02 -4.06
CA GLY A 376 -18.21 17.09 -3.09
C GLY A 376 -18.60 16.73 -1.65
N VAL A 377 -18.51 15.45 -1.26
CA VAL A 377 -18.92 15.00 0.08
C VAL A 377 -17.91 14.08 0.78
N GLY A 378 -17.33 13.10 0.08
CA GLY A 378 -16.38 12.14 0.65
C GLY A 378 -15.02 12.75 0.96
N ARG A 379 -14.11 12.78 -0.03
CA ARG A 379 -12.75 13.37 0.09
C ARG A 379 -12.80 14.84 0.52
N THR A 380 -13.73 15.61 -0.06
CA THR A 380 -14.00 17.00 0.32
C THR A 380 -14.33 17.16 1.81
N GLY A 381 -15.28 16.37 2.33
CA GLY A 381 -15.64 16.46 3.75
C GLY A 381 -14.54 15.97 4.67
N THR A 382 -13.73 15.03 4.22
CA THR A 382 -12.56 14.53 4.95
C THR A 382 -11.50 15.62 5.10
N TYR A 383 -11.14 16.30 4.00
CA TYR A 383 -10.19 17.41 4.03
C TYR A 383 -10.68 18.57 4.92
N ILE A 384 -11.95 18.97 4.79
CA ILE A 384 -12.57 20.01 5.66
C ILE A 384 -12.55 19.58 7.13
N GLY A 385 -12.83 18.30 7.41
CA GLY A 385 -12.79 17.74 8.75
C GLY A 385 -11.39 17.80 9.36
N ILE A 386 -10.35 17.47 8.59
CA ILE A 386 -8.96 17.55 9.04
C ILE A 386 -8.58 19.02 9.32
N ASP A 387 -8.81 19.92 8.38
CA ASP A 387 -8.42 21.34 8.51
C ASP A 387 -9.05 21.98 9.75
N ALA A 388 -10.36 21.81 9.93
CA ALA A 388 -11.08 22.41 11.05
C ALA A 388 -10.78 21.74 12.41
N MET A 389 -10.51 20.44 12.45
CA MET A 389 -10.16 19.76 13.70
C MET A 389 -8.73 20.07 14.13
N ILE A 390 -7.81 20.37 13.20
CA ILE A 390 -6.50 20.91 13.58
C ILE A 390 -6.64 22.31 14.17
N GLU A 391 -7.46 23.19 13.58
CA GLU A 391 -7.76 24.50 14.19
C GLU A 391 -8.37 24.36 15.59
N SER A 392 -9.22 23.35 15.80
CA SER A 392 -9.77 23.01 17.12
C SER A 392 -8.69 22.61 18.12
N LEU A 393 -7.71 21.80 17.72
CA LEU A 393 -6.56 21.45 18.56
C LEU A 393 -5.72 22.66 18.92
N GLU A 394 -5.39 23.48 17.91
CA GLU A 394 -4.59 24.69 18.08
C GLU A 394 -5.28 25.71 19.01
N ALA A 395 -6.61 25.82 18.96
CA ALA A 395 -7.39 26.76 19.74
C ALA A 395 -7.76 26.28 21.15
N GLU A 396 -8.14 25.00 21.32
CA GLU A 396 -8.75 24.49 22.56
C GLU A 396 -8.02 23.28 23.15
N GLY A 397 -7.02 22.71 22.48
CA GLY A 397 -6.33 21.49 22.92
C GLY A 397 -7.20 20.22 22.92
N ARG A 398 -8.38 20.27 22.28
CA ARG A 398 -9.33 19.15 22.17
C ARG A 398 -10.07 19.15 20.84
N VAL A 399 -10.63 18.00 20.46
CA VAL A 399 -11.40 17.82 19.22
C VAL A 399 -12.70 17.08 19.45
N ASP A 400 -13.73 17.44 18.69
CA ASP A 400 -14.98 16.70 18.61
C ASP A 400 -15.24 16.28 17.15
N ILE A 401 -14.56 15.22 16.72
CA ILE A 401 -14.62 14.73 15.33
C ILE A 401 -16.04 14.25 15.00
N TYR A 402 -16.69 13.55 15.94
CA TYR A 402 -18.07 13.07 15.80
C TYR A 402 -19.06 14.22 15.61
N GLY A 403 -19.08 15.17 16.54
CA GLY A 403 -19.97 16.32 16.49
C GLY A 403 -19.69 17.21 15.29
N TYR A 404 -18.43 17.37 14.89
CA TYR A 404 -18.07 18.14 13.69
C TYR A 404 -18.54 17.47 12.40
N VAL A 405 -18.38 16.15 12.24
CA VAL A 405 -18.91 15.43 11.07
C VAL A 405 -20.45 15.48 11.05
N ALA A 406 -21.10 15.36 12.20
CA ALA A 406 -22.55 15.56 12.31
C ALA A 406 -22.95 17.00 11.90
N LYS A 407 -22.19 18.02 12.30
CA LYS A 407 -22.35 19.42 11.88
C LYS A 407 -22.19 19.58 10.37
N LEU A 408 -21.18 18.95 9.75
CA LEU A 408 -21.00 18.96 8.30
C LEU A 408 -22.19 18.30 7.58
N ARG A 409 -22.66 17.14 8.07
CA ARG A 409 -23.80 16.41 7.47
C ARG A 409 -25.14 17.15 7.58
N ARG A 410 -25.28 18.09 8.52
CA ARG A 410 -26.41 19.01 8.59
C ARG A 410 -26.37 20.08 7.50
N GLN A 411 -25.19 20.45 7.00
CA GLN A 411 -25.05 21.47 5.95
C GLN A 411 -25.08 20.87 4.55
N ARG A 412 -24.46 19.70 4.37
CA ARG A 412 -24.43 18.97 3.10
C ARG A 412 -24.52 17.48 3.39
N CYS A 413 -25.39 16.77 2.69
CA CYS A 413 -25.59 15.34 2.93
C CYS A 413 -24.29 14.53 2.80
N LEU A 414 -24.18 13.42 3.53
CA LEU A 414 -23.11 12.43 3.36
C LEU A 414 -21.65 12.93 3.48
N MET A 415 -21.41 14.11 4.05
CA MET A 415 -20.05 14.61 4.33
C MET A 415 -19.28 13.57 5.14
N VAL A 416 -18.07 13.23 4.68
CA VAL A 416 -17.30 12.04 5.08
C VAL A 416 -18.11 10.77 4.81
N GLN A 417 -17.83 10.14 3.67
CA GLN A 417 -18.77 9.20 3.05
C GLN A 417 -18.56 7.75 3.51
N VAL A 418 -17.33 7.36 3.83
CA VAL A 418 -16.97 5.99 4.24
C VAL A 418 -16.20 5.99 5.55
N GLU A 419 -16.22 4.85 6.25
CA GLU A 419 -15.55 4.68 7.55
C GLU A 419 -14.04 4.95 7.47
N ALA A 420 -13.35 4.45 6.44
CA ALA A 420 -11.92 4.67 6.27
C ALA A 420 -11.55 6.18 6.22
N GLN A 421 -12.41 7.02 5.62
CA GLN A 421 -12.24 8.48 5.63
C GLN A 421 -12.41 9.07 7.03
N TYR A 422 -13.35 8.54 7.82
CA TYR A 422 -13.56 8.97 9.19
C TYR A 422 -12.37 8.60 10.10
N ILE A 423 -11.82 7.40 9.93
CA ILE A 423 -10.60 6.96 10.59
C ILE A 423 -9.41 7.81 10.14
N LEU A 424 -9.34 8.18 8.86
CA LEU A 424 -8.27 9.04 8.32
C LEU A 424 -8.20 10.38 9.06
N ILE A 425 -9.34 11.02 9.37
CA ILE A 425 -9.37 12.26 10.16
C ILE A 425 -8.68 12.06 11.51
N HIS A 426 -8.97 10.96 12.21
CA HIS A 426 -8.34 10.65 13.49
C HIS A 426 -6.82 10.46 13.33
N THR A 427 -6.40 9.68 12.34
CA THR A 427 -4.97 9.43 12.11
C THR A 427 -4.19 10.68 11.70
N ALA A 428 -4.80 11.59 10.94
CA ALA A 428 -4.20 12.87 10.55
C ALA A 428 -4.02 13.80 11.77
N LEU A 429 -4.98 13.81 12.70
CA LEU A 429 -4.88 14.60 13.93
C LEU A 429 -3.81 14.03 14.88
N ILE A 430 -3.70 12.70 14.97
CA ILE A 430 -2.62 12.03 15.71
C ILE A 430 -1.26 12.38 15.10
N GLU A 431 -1.15 12.26 13.77
CA GLU A 431 0.06 12.62 13.03
C GLU A 431 0.49 14.06 13.32
N HIS A 432 -0.44 15.01 13.23
CA HIS A 432 -0.19 16.42 13.54
C HIS A 432 0.23 16.64 15.01
N THR A 433 -0.48 16.02 15.95
CA THR A 433 -0.21 16.21 17.40
C THR A 433 1.12 15.59 17.82
N MET A 434 1.46 14.42 17.28
CA MET A 434 2.66 13.67 17.66
C MET A 434 3.93 14.29 17.08
N PHE A 435 3.88 14.73 15.82
CA PHE A 435 5.07 15.12 15.07
C PHE A 435 5.16 16.63 14.81
N GLY A 436 4.04 17.33 14.79
CA GLY A 436 4.00 18.77 14.53
C GLY A 436 4.38 19.13 13.09
N GLU A 437 4.80 20.39 12.91
CA GLU A 437 5.33 20.89 11.64
C GLU A 437 6.86 20.85 11.65
N THR A 438 7.43 19.95 10.84
CA THR A 438 8.88 19.72 10.72
C THR A 438 9.45 20.18 9.37
N GLU A 439 8.60 20.77 8.53
CA GLU A 439 8.95 21.27 7.21
C GLU A 439 9.53 22.68 7.32
N VAL A 440 10.65 22.92 6.64
CA VAL A 440 11.39 24.19 6.71
C VAL A 440 11.63 24.74 5.31
N SER A 441 11.47 26.06 5.14
CA SER A 441 11.79 26.74 3.89
C SER A 441 13.28 26.80 3.64
N LEU A 442 13.71 26.63 2.39
CA LEU A 442 15.14 26.70 2.03
C LEU A 442 15.79 28.04 2.40
N SER A 443 15.03 29.14 2.33
CA SER A 443 15.49 30.47 2.71
C SER A 443 15.81 30.59 4.20
N GLU A 444 15.09 29.87 5.05
CA GLU A 444 15.20 29.96 6.51
C GLU A 444 15.99 28.80 7.12
N PHE A 445 16.29 27.77 6.32
CA PHE A 445 16.86 26.49 6.75
C PHE A 445 18.11 26.65 7.63
N HIS A 446 19.04 27.54 7.25
CA HIS A 446 20.23 27.81 8.05
C HIS A 446 19.91 28.38 9.45
N SER A 447 18.97 29.32 9.52
CA SER A 447 18.58 29.98 10.77
C SER A 447 17.86 28.99 11.70
N VAL A 448 16.92 28.23 11.13
CA VAL A 448 16.17 27.20 11.86
C VAL A 448 17.12 26.11 12.35
N LEU A 449 18.04 25.61 11.52
CA LEU A 449 18.98 24.57 11.93
C LEU A 449 19.91 25.03 13.06
N ASN A 450 20.38 26.29 13.02
CA ASN A 450 21.18 26.84 14.11
C ASN A 450 20.40 26.85 15.43
N THR A 451 19.13 27.23 15.38
CA THR A 451 18.24 27.20 16.54
C THR A 451 18.01 25.76 17.03
N LEU A 452 17.77 24.82 16.12
CA LEU A 452 17.53 23.42 16.46
C LEU A 452 18.76 22.73 17.10
N ARG A 453 19.97 23.20 16.77
CA ARG A 453 21.25 22.70 17.31
C ARG A 453 21.65 23.33 18.64
N GLN A 454 21.08 24.46 19.02
CA GLN A 454 21.41 25.11 20.29
C GLN A 454 21.05 24.18 21.46
N LYS A 455 21.95 24.12 22.44
CA LYS A 455 21.79 23.33 23.66
C LYS A 455 21.71 24.28 24.85
N ASP A 456 20.67 24.12 25.65
CA ASP A 456 20.50 24.82 26.91
C ASP A 456 20.98 23.91 28.05
N GLY A 457 22.27 24.02 28.38
CA GLY A 457 22.89 23.21 29.44
C GLY A 457 22.99 21.72 29.09
N SER A 458 22.43 20.86 29.94
CA SER A 458 22.46 19.39 29.77
C SER A 458 21.27 18.81 29.02
N ASP A 459 20.25 19.63 28.75
CA ASP A 459 19.03 19.17 28.09
C ASP A 459 19.29 18.87 26.60
N PRO A 460 18.56 17.90 26.01
CA PRO A 460 18.69 17.60 24.60
C PRO A 460 18.30 18.82 23.75
N SER A 461 19.02 19.06 22.66
CA SER A 461 18.65 20.12 21.71
C SER A 461 17.29 19.83 21.07
N LEU A 462 16.65 20.86 20.48
CA LEU A 462 15.37 20.65 19.76
C LEU A 462 15.50 19.59 18.65
N LEU A 463 16.64 19.57 17.94
CA LEU A 463 16.95 18.55 16.93
C LEU A 463 17.08 17.14 17.52
N GLU A 464 17.66 17.02 18.72
CA GLU A 464 17.76 15.76 19.45
C GLU A 464 16.36 15.28 19.88
N MET A 465 15.49 16.18 20.31
CA MET A 465 14.11 15.88 20.63
C MET A 465 13.30 15.46 19.40
N GLU A 466 13.47 16.13 18.25
CA GLU A 466 12.88 15.71 16.97
C GLU A 466 13.33 14.30 16.60
N PHE A 467 14.62 14.02 16.68
CA PHE A 467 15.14 12.68 16.41
C PHE A 467 14.54 11.62 17.35
N GLN A 468 14.36 11.95 18.63
CA GLN A 468 13.75 11.06 19.61
C GLN A 468 12.26 10.80 19.32
N LYS A 469 11.55 11.75 18.71
CA LYS A 469 10.15 11.57 18.27
C LYS A 469 10.02 10.62 17.09
N LEU A 470 11.08 10.38 16.31
CA LEU A 470 11.01 9.48 15.16
C LEU A 470 10.66 8.04 15.61
N PRO A 471 9.55 7.47 15.11
CA PRO A 471 9.16 6.11 15.43
C PRO A 471 10.22 5.10 14.93
N LYS A 472 10.38 4.01 15.70
CA LYS A 472 11.30 2.91 15.36
C LYS A 472 10.65 1.77 14.56
N PHE A 473 9.32 1.79 14.38
CA PHE A 473 8.55 0.79 13.62
C PHE A 473 8.90 -0.68 13.94
N LYS A 474 9.19 -1.00 15.21
CA LYS A 474 9.48 -2.38 15.62
C LYS A 474 8.24 -3.25 15.41
N LYS A 475 8.41 -4.39 14.72
CA LYS A 475 7.31 -5.32 14.37
C LYS A 475 6.15 -4.63 13.63
N TRP A 476 6.45 -3.58 12.87
CA TRP A 476 5.47 -2.83 12.09
C TRP A 476 4.79 -3.68 11.01
N ARG A 477 5.58 -4.50 10.31
CA ARG A 477 5.13 -5.43 9.27
C ARG A 477 5.85 -6.77 9.44
N THR A 478 5.33 -7.79 8.77
CA THR A 478 5.93 -9.14 8.77
C THR A 478 7.29 -9.12 8.07
N ILE A 479 8.16 -10.02 8.52
CA ILE A 479 9.52 -10.26 8.00
C ILE A 479 9.75 -11.77 7.86
N ASN A 480 8.68 -12.53 7.65
CA ASN A 480 8.65 -13.98 7.80
C ASN A 480 9.58 -14.65 6.79
N THR A 481 9.57 -14.18 5.54
CA THR A 481 10.37 -14.78 4.46
C THR A 481 11.85 -14.63 4.73
N GLY A 482 12.30 -13.41 5.09
CA GLY A 482 13.70 -13.15 5.40
C GLY A 482 14.18 -13.78 6.70
N SER A 483 13.28 -14.05 7.65
CA SER A 483 13.61 -14.67 8.94
C SER A 483 13.57 -16.19 8.96
N SER A 484 13.14 -16.83 7.86
CA SER A 484 13.11 -18.29 7.71
C SER A 484 14.51 -18.92 7.84
N GLU A 485 14.59 -20.16 8.33
CA GLU A 485 15.86 -20.85 8.57
C GLU A 485 16.74 -20.92 7.31
N ASP A 486 16.12 -21.13 6.13
CA ASP A 486 16.82 -21.21 4.86
C ASP A 486 17.44 -19.87 4.43
N ASN A 487 16.79 -18.75 4.77
CA ASN A 487 17.19 -17.41 4.36
C ASN A 487 18.05 -16.67 5.38
N LYS A 488 18.14 -17.14 6.63
CA LYS A 488 19.01 -16.51 7.65
C LYS A 488 20.46 -16.35 7.18
N LYS A 489 21.01 -17.36 6.49
CA LYS A 489 22.37 -17.33 5.92
C LYS A 489 22.55 -16.37 4.74
N LYS A 490 21.45 -15.86 4.18
CA LYS A 490 21.44 -14.84 3.11
C LYS A 490 21.36 -13.41 3.67
N ASN A 491 21.20 -13.26 4.98
CA ASN A 491 21.21 -11.96 5.67
C ASN A 491 22.56 -11.70 6.31
N ARG A 492 23.14 -10.53 6.03
CA ARG A 492 24.37 -10.11 6.70
C ARG A 492 24.14 -9.72 8.16
N CYS A 493 22.97 -9.16 8.47
CA CYS A 493 22.58 -8.71 9.79
C CYS A 493 21.19 -9.26 10.14
N SER A 494 21.04 -9.86 11.31
CA SER A 494 19.75 -10.42 11.78
C SER A 494 18.69 -9.35 12.06
N ASP A 495 19.13 -8.12 12.33
CA ASP A 495 18.25 -7.03 12.76
C ASP A 495 17.81 -6.13 11.60
N VAL A 496 18.36 -6.38 10.40
CA VAL A 496 18.07 -5.62 9.18
C VAL A 496 17.54 -6.57 8.12
N ILE A 497 16.25 -6.85 8.19
CA ILE A 497 15.55 -7.75 7.27
C ILE A 497 14.48 -6.92 6.52
N PRO A 498 14.33 -7.08 5.20
CA PRO A 498 13.26 -6.43 4.45
C PRO A 498 11.89 -6.86 4.97
N TYR A 499 10.93 -5.93 4.97
CA TYR A 499 9.53 -6.30 5.23
C TYR A 499 8.97 -7.10 4.04
N ASP A 500 8.06 -8.04 4.33
CA ASP A 500 7.53 -8.93 3.28
C ASP A 500 6.75 -8.17 2.21
N TYR A 501 6.12 -7.04 2.56
CA TYR A 501 5.26 -6.27 1.64
C TYR A 501 6.03 -5.49 0.56
N ASN A 502 7.31 -5.19 0.77
CA ASN A 502 8.14 -4.41 -0.15
C ASN A 502 9.52 -5.03 -0.40
N ARG A 503 9.73 -6.30 -0.05
CA ARG A 503 10.94 -7.03 -0.44
C ARG A 503 11.00 -7.15 -1.96
N VAL A 504 12.21 -7.19 -2.50
CA VAL A 504 12.38 -7.48 -3.94
C VAL A 504 12.09 -8.96 -4.18
N LEU A 505 11.19 -9.24 -5.14
CA LEU A 505 10.78 -10.58 -5.53
C LEU A 505 11.53 -11.01 -6.80
N PHE A 506 11.81 -12.31 -6.92
CA PHE A 506 12.32 -12.90 -8.15
C PHE A 506 11.18 -13.53 -8.95
N ARG A 507 11.17 -13.28 -10.26
CA ARG A 507 10.24 -13.94 -11.19
C ARG A 507 10.80 -15.29 -11.62
N LEU A 508 9.94 -16.31 -11.73
CA LEU A 508 10.30 -17.61 -12.33
C LEU A 508 10.47 -17.49 -13.84
N ASP A 509 9.63 -16.67 -14.49
CA ASP A 509 9.76 -16.33 -15.89
C ASP A 509 10.59 -15.06 -16.04
N LEU A 510 11.77 -15.20 -16.64
CA LEU A 510 12.61 -14.05 -17.02
C LEU A 510 11.96 -13.17 -18.12
N GLU A 511 10.75 -13.50 -18.59
CA GLU A 511 10.07 -12.86 -19.73
C GLU A 511 9.15 -11.69 -19.35
N GLY A 512 8.85 -11.47 -18.06
CA GLY A 512 7.99 -10.37 -17.63
C GLY A 512 8.73 -9.03 -17.52
N ASN A 513 8.46 -8.08 -18.40
CA ASN A 513 8.82 -6.67 -18.23
C ASN A 513 7.95 -6.05 -17.13
N GLN A 514 8.53 -5.50 -16.06
CA GLN A 514 7.84 -4.49 -15.26
C GLN A 514 7.86 -3.17 -16.03
N THR A 515 6.86 -2.96 -16.87
CA THR A 515 6.54 -1.64 -17.42
C THR A 515 5.12 -1.21 -17.09
N SER A 516 4.41 -1.91 -16.21
CA SER A 516 3.13 -1.43 -15.65
C SER A 516 3.38 -0.27 -14.71
N ASP A 517 2.58 0.79 -14.89
CA ASP A 517 2.56 1.97 -14.05
C ASP A 517 2.25 1.56 -12.60
N PRO A 518 3.06 1.92 -11.59
CA PRO A 518 2.71 1.65 -10.19
C PRO A 518 1.39 2.31 -9.77
N GLU A 519 0.86 3.26 -10.55
CA GLU A 519 -0.49 3.83 -10.34
C GLU A 519 -1.64 2.89 -10.76
N ASP A 520 -1.39 1.85 -11.57
CA ASP A 520 -2.43 0.94 -12.10
C ASP A 520 -2.52 -0.42 -11.36
N GLU A 521 -1.59 -0.75 -10.46
CA GLU A 521 -1.57 -2.05 -9.77
C GLU A 521 -2.42 -2.15 -8.50
N GLU A 522 -3.21 -1.12 -8.16
CA GLU A 522 -4.25 -1.26 -7.13
C GLU A 522 -5.52 -1.98 -7.65
N ASP A 523 -5.65 -2.20 -8.97
CA ASP A 523 -6.75 -2.95 -9.57
C ASP A 523 -6.34 -4.39 -9.95
N TYR A 524 -6.75 -5.33 -9.10
CA TYR A 524 -7.02 -6.74 -9.40
C TYR A 524 -6.27 -7.38 -10.59
N SER A 525 -5.03 -7.81 -10.36
CA SER A 525 -4.53 -9.02 -11.02
C SER A 525 -4.36 -10.11 -9.96
N SER A 526 -5.29 -11.06 -9.97
CA SER A 526 -5.18 -12.34 -9.26
C SER A 526 -4.42 -13.36 -10.10
N ASP A 527 -3.61 -12.93 -11.05
CA ASP A 527 -2.72 -13.84 -11.76
C ASP A 527 -1.57 -14.12 -10.80
N GLU A 528 -1.65 -15.30 -10.18
CA GLU A 528 -0.57 -15.91 -9.43
C GLU A 528 0.64 -16.05 -10.37
N GLU A 529 1.42 -14.98 -10.57
CA GLU A 529 2.77 -15.07 -11.11
C GLU A 529 3.48 -16.08 -10.22
N GLU A 530 3.84 -17.25 -10.74
CA GLU A 530 4.49 -18.29 -9.94
C GLU A 530 5.76 -17.67 -9.31
N GLU A 531 5.70 -17.44 -8.00
CA GLU A 531 6.74 -16.73 -7.27
C GLU A 531 7.93 -17.66 -7.05
N SER A 532 9.14 -17.16 -7.33
CA SER A 532 10.34 -17.92 -7.00
C SER A 532 10.52 -17.98 -5.47
N ASN A 533 10.91 -19.14 -4.96
CA ASN A 533 11.36 -19.30 -3.56
C ASN A 533 12.71 -18.61 -3.29
N GLU A 534 13.31 -17.96 -4.29
CA GLU A 534 14.54 -17.20 -4.12
C GLU A 534 14.33 -15.95 -3.25
N TYR A 535 15.38 -15.60 -2.52
CA TYR A 535 15.37 -14.51 -1.56
C TYR A 535 16.65 -13.72 -1.65
N ILE A 536 16.50 -12.40 -1.63
CA ILE A 536 17.57 -11.43 -1.48
C ILE A 536 17.18 -10.41 -0.42
N ASN A 537 18.15 -10.00 0.41
CA ASN A 537 17.93 -8.95 1.40
C ASN A 537 18.00 -7.56 0.72
N ALA A 538 16.87 -7.18 0.13
CA ALA A 538 16.67 -5.89 -0.52
C ALA A 538 15.20 -5.45 -0.37
N SER A 539 14.98 -4.15 -0.28
CA SER A 539 13.65 -3.53 -0.16
C SER A 539 13.46 -2.48 -1.25
N PHE A 540 12.27 -2.45 -1.86
CA PHE A 540 11.83 -1.29 -2.61
C PHE A 540 11.57 -0.12 -1.66
N ILE A 541 12.10 1.04 -2.04
CA ILE A 541 12.02 2.30 -1.32
C ILE A 541 11.38 3.35 -2.22
N SER A 542 10.51 4.18 -1.66
CA SER A 542 9.86 5.26 -2.40
C SER A 542 10.82 6.43 -2.62
N GLY A 543 10.87 6.91 -3.85
CA GLY A 543 11.51 8.18 -4.18
C GLY A 543 10.57 9.36 -3.96
N TYR A 544 11.07 10.56 -4.23
CA TYR A 544 10.24 11.77 -4.17
C TYR A 544 9.10 11.75 -5.21
N TRP A 545 9.35 11.30 -6.45
CA TRP A 545 8.38 11.40 -7.56
C TRP A 545 7.48 10.17 -7.77
N CYS A 546 7.89 9.01 -7.28
CA CYS A 546 7.18 7.75 -7.49
C CYS A 546 7.58 6.72 -6.43
N GLN A 547 6.67 5.79 -6.18
CA GLN A 547 6.93 4.64 -5.32
C GLN A 547 7.89 3.66 -6.00
N LYS A 548 8.58 2.84 -5.21
CA LYS A 548 9.50 1.79 -5.68
C LYS A 548 10.64 2.27 -6.60
N SER A 549 10.96 3.56 -6.62
CA SER A 549 12.00 4.13 -7.51
C SER A 549 13.44 3.83 -7.06
N LEU A 550 13.62 3.32 -5.84
CA LEU A 550 14.91 2.97 -5.26
C LEU A 550 14.85 1.53 -4.73
N ILE A 551 15.97 0.82 -4.76
CA ILE A 551 16.15 -0.45 -4.05
C ILE A 551 17.27 -0.26 -3.03
N ALA A 552 16.92 -0.42 -1.76
CA ALA A 552 17.90 -0.46 -0.67
C ALA A 552 18.29 -1.92 -0.40
N ALA A 553 19.53 -2.28 -0.75
CA ALA A 553 20.03 -3.65 -0.64
C ALA A 553 21.24 -3.73 0.30
N GLN A 554 21.43 -4.89 0.94
CA GLN A 554 22.70 -5.18 1.61
C GLN A 554 23.81 -5.42 0.58
N GLY A 555 25.06 -5.23 1.00
CA GLY A 555 26.21 -5.58 0.17
C GLY A 555 26.23 -7.10 -0.03
N PRO A 556 26.40 -7.57 -1.28
CA PRO A 556 26.28 -9.00 -1.59
C PRO A 556 27.25 -9.83 -0.75
N LEU A 557 26.77 -10.95 -0.23
CA LEU A 557 27.59 -11.98 0.41
C LEU A 557 28.14 -12.91 -0.68
N PRO A 558 29.25 -13.64 -0.44
CA PRO A 558 29.76 -14.61 -1.41
C PRO A 558 28.73 -15.63 -1.89
N ASN A 559 27.80 -16.02 -1.01
CA ASN A 559 26.70 -16.95 -1.28
C ASN A 559 25.41 -16.27 -1.80
N THR A 560 25.40 -14.96 -2.02
CA THR A 560 24.23 -14.22 -2.56
C THR A 560 24.59 -13.32 -3.75
N THR A 561 25.83 -13.40 -4.27
CA THR A 561 26.26 -12.56 -5.40
C THR A 561 25.48 -12.90 -6.67
N GLY A 562 25.18 -14.18 -6.91
CA GLY A 562 24.37 -14.61 -8.05
C GLY A 562 22.97 -14.01 -8.00
N GLU A 563 22.27 -14.14 -6.87
CA GLU A 563 20.96 -13.52 -6.65
C GLU A 563 21.00 -12.00 -6.74
N PHE A 564 22.08 -11.36 -6.28
CA PHE A 564 22.24 -9.90 -6.42
C PHE A 564 22.35 -9.48 -7.89
N LEU A 565 23.14 -10.16 -8.70
CA LEU A 565 23.25 -9.88 -10.15
C LEU A 565 21.93 -10.18 -10.88
N LEU A 566 21.25 -11.27 -10.50
CA LEU A 566 19.94 -11.60 -11.03
C LEU A 566 18.90 -10.51 -10.70
N MET A 567 18.96 -9.95 -9.48
CA MET A 567 18.09 -8.84 -9.07
C MET A 567 18.33 -7.62 -9.95
N LEU A 568 19.59 -7.21 -10.15
CA LEU A 568 19.91 -6.09 -11.05
C LEU A 568 19.37 -6.32 -12.46
N TYR A 569 19.53 -7.55 -12.96
CA TYR A 569 19.08 -7.97 -14.28
C TYR A 569 17.56 -7.92 -14.43
N GLN A 570 16.81 -8.57 -13.53
CA GLN A 570 15.34 -8.60 -13.58
C GLN A 570 14.72 -7.20 -13.39
N GLN A 571 15.34 -6.37 -12.55
CA GLN A 571 14.88 -4.99 -12.31
C GLN A 571 15.39 -3.99 -13.35
N GLN A 572 16.12 -4.45 -14.38
CA GLN A 572 16.68 -3.63 -15.46
C GLN A 572 17.45 -2.40 -14.94
N THR A 573 18.16 -2.58 -13.81
CA THR A 573 18.79 -1.48 -13.09
C THR A 573 19.87 -0.82 -13.95
N LYS A 574 19.76 0.50 -14.18
CA LYS A 574 20.76 1.28 -14.91
C LYS A 574 21.89 1.82 -14.04
N THR A 575 21.59 2.12 -12.78
CA THR A 575 22.52 2.76 -11.84
C THR A 575 22.65 1.94 -10.57
N LEU A 576 23.88 1.63 -10.19
CA LEU A 576 24.23 0.93 -8.95
C LEU A 576 25.12 1.82 -8.07
N VAL A 577 24.69 2.12 -6.85
CA VAL A 577 25.47 2.92 -5.90
C VAL A 577 26.02 2.03 -4.80
N MET A 578 27.34 2.00 -4.70
CA MET A 578 28.09 1.25 -3.70
C MET A 578 28.69 2.22 -2.67
N LEU A 579 28.24 2.11 -1.42
CA LEU A 579 28.66 2.97 -0.32
C LEU A 579 29.62 2.27 0.65
N THR A 580 30.36 1.25 0.21
CA THR A 580 31.35 0.52 1.01
C THR A 580 32.62 0.27 0.20
N ASP A 581 33.72 0.02 0.92
CA ASP A 581 34.96 -0.44 0.30
C ASP A 581 34.80 -1.86 -0.24
N CYS A 582 35.51 -2.18 -1.33
CA CYS A 582 35.59 -3.51 -1.92
C CYS A 582 37.04 -3.81 -2.31
N GLN A 583 37.43 -5.08 -2.30
CA GLN A 583 38.64 -5.52 -2.98
C GLN A 583 38.31 -5.91 -4.42
N GLU A 584 39.18 -5.52 -5.36
CA GLU A 584 38.98 -5.74 -6.78
C GLU A 584 39.38 -7.16 -7.16
N ASP A 585 38.46 -7.90 -7.78
CA ASP A 585 38.79 -9.08 -8.56
C ASP A 585 38.10 -8.95 -9.93
N GLY A 586 38.77 -9.45 -10.98
CA GLY A 586 38.33 -9.31 -12.38
C GLY A 586 37.06 -10.09 -12.74
N ASN A 587 36.91 -10.42 -14.03
CA ASN A 587 35.74 -11.11 -14.57
C ASN A 587 35.42 -12.39 -13.80
N LYS A 588 34.15 -12.53 -13.40
CA LYS A 588 33.66 -13.66 -12.61
C LYS A 588 32.27 -14.07 -13.06
N THR A 589 32.03 -15.38 -13.05
CA THR A 589 30.72 -15.99 -13.28
C THR A 589 30.15 -16.44 -11.93
N PHE A 590 28.90 -16.10 -11.66
CA PHE A 590 28.19 -16.44 -10.43
C PHE A 590 26.85 -17.11 -10.77
N GLY A 591 26.82 -18.44 -10.71
CA GLY A 591 25.66 -19.21 -11.15
C GLY A 591 25.39 -18.99 -12.63
N ASP A 592 24.17 -18.59 -12.97
CA ASP A 592 23.75 -18.31 -14.35
C ASP A 592 24.09 -16.89 -14.82
N MET A 593 24.73 -16.06 -13.99
CA MET A 593 25.02 -14.65 -14.27
C MET A 593 26.52 -14.42 -14.46
N GLU A 594 26.87 -13.67 -15.49
CA GLU A 594 28.23 -13.22 -15.79
C GLU A 594 28.31 -11.71 -15.65
N ILE A 595 29.39 -11.22 -15.01
CA ILE A 595 29.66 -9.79 -14.88
C ILE A 595 31.04 -9.46 -15.44
N GLU A 596 31.10 -8.45 -16.28
CA GLU A 596 32.32 -7.93 -16.88
C GLU A 596 32.42 -6.42 -16.66
N VAL A 597 33.61 -5.95 -16.28
CA VAL A 597 33.90 -4.51 -16.16
C VAL A 597 34.43 -4.02 -17.50
N LYS A 598 33.65 -3.22 -18.23
CA LYS A 598 34.04 -2.67 -19.54
C LYS A 598 34.90 -1.42 -19.45
N LYS A 599 34.61 -0.57 -18.47
CA LYS A 599 35.30 0.71 -18.29
C LYS A 599 35.36 1.07 -16.81
N THR A 600 36.50 1.60 -16.37
CA THR A 600 36.67 2.15 -15.02
C THR A 600 37.18 3.58 -15.14
N GLU A 601 36.49 4.50 -14.48
CA GLU A 601 36.83 5.92 -14.39
C GLU A 601 37.03 6.27 -12.93
N SER A 602 38.23 6.74 -12.58
CA SER A 602 38.57 7.13 -11.21
C SER A 602 38.42 8.64 -11.04
N PHE A 603 37.61 9.04 -10.07
CA PHE A 603 37.45 10.43 -9.64
C PHE A 603 38.03 10.59 -8.23
N PRO A 604 38.30 11.82 -7.75
CA PRO A 604 38.91 12.03 -6.43
C PRO A 604 38.13 11.45 -5.25
N THR A 605 36.80 11.34 -5.38
CA THR A 605 35.88 10.99 -4.29
C THR A 605 35.12 9.67 -4.53
N TYR A 606 34.99 9.24 -5.78
CA TYR A 606 34.31 8.00 -6.17
C TYR A 606 34.98 7.35 -7.38
N VAL A 607 34.70 6.07 -7.61
CA VAL A 607 35.02 5.36 -8.85
C VAL A 607 33.73 5.07 -9.60
N ARG A 608 33.70 5.33 -10.91
CA ARG A 608 32.61 4.88 -11.78
C ARG A 608 33.08 3.67 -12.59
N ARG A 609 32.28 2.59 -12.61
CA ARG A 609 32.53 1.42 -13.46
C ARG A 609 31.33 1.19 -14.38
N ARG A 610 31.59 0.96 -15.66
CA ARG A 610 30.59 0.45 -16.60
C ARG A 610 30.65 -1.07 -16.57
N LEU A 611 29.57 -1.68 -16.11
CA LEU A 611 29.41 -3.12 -15.96
C LEU A 611 28.52 -3.65 -17.07
N GLU A 612 28.88 -4.79 -17.63
CA GLU A 612 27.97 -5.62 -18.44
C GLU A 612 27.59 -6.85 -17.65
N ILE A 613 26.29 -7.07 -17.45
CA ILE A 613 25.74 -8.23 -16.78
C ILE A 613 24.99 -9.06 -17.83
N LYS A 614 25.33 -10.33 -17.95
CA LYS A 614 24.75 -11.27 -18.93
C LYS A 614 24.19 -12.47 -18.20
N SER A 615 23.05 -12.97 -18.64
CA SER A 615 22.58 -14.28 -18.23
C SER A 615 23.10 -15.32 -19.21
N THR A 616 23.66 -16.42 -18.71
CA THR A 616 24.05 -17.57 -19.55
C THR A 616 22.86 -18.20 -20.29
N LYS A 617 21.63 -17.92 -19.84
CA LYS A 617 20.38 -18.40 -20.43
C LYS A 617 19.79 -17.46 -21.49
N LYS A 618 20.24 -16.20 -21.57
CA LYS A 618 19.68 -15.17 -22.46
C LYS A 618 20.77 -14.44 -23.23
N THR A 619 20.40 -13.88 -24.38
CA THR A 619 21.32 -13.08 -25.19
C THR A 619 21.40 -11.63 -24.75
N ASP A 620 20.43 -11.16 -23.96
CA ASP A 620 20.32 -9.75 -23.59
C ASP A 620 21.36 -9.37 -22.55
N VAL A 621 22.03 -8.25 -22.81
CA VAL A 621 23.10 -7.68 -21.97
C VAL A 621 22.52 -6.49 -21.21
N LEU A 622 22.62 -6.51 -19.89
CA LEU A 622 22.31 -5.34 -19.07
C LEU A 622 23.58 -4.50 -18.86
N GLU A 623 23.55 -3.25 -19.28
CA GLU A 623 24.58 -2.27 -18.97
C GLU A 623 24.23 -1.52 -17.68
N VAL A 624 25.18 -1.46 -16.73
CA VAL A 624 24.99 -0.80 -15.44
C VAL A 624 26.16 0.14 -15.16
N ASP A 625 25.86 1.39 -14.83
CA ASP A 625 26.85 2.31 -14.26
C ASP A 625 26.90 2.16 -12.73
N GLN A 626 28.00 1.58 -12.23
CA GLN A 626 28.29 1.49 -10.81
C GLN A 626 29.07 2.72 -10.34
N TYR A 627 28.61 3.35 -9.26
CA TYR A 627 29.29 4.44 -8.55
C TYR A 627 29.71 3.96 -7.16
N GLN A 628 31.00 3.87 -6.92
CA GLN A 628 31.57 3.49 -5.62
C GLN A 628 32.12 4.72 -4.90
N PHE A 629 31.51 5.13 -3.80
CA PHE A 629 31.98 6.25 -3.00
C PHE A 629 33.12 5.82 -2.07
N LEU A 630 34.29 6.47 -2.18
CA LEU A 630 35.54 6.07 -1.51
C LEU A 630 35.78 6.78 -0.18
N LYS A 631 35.09 7.90 0.06
CA LYS A 631 35.37 8.84 1.17
C LYS A 631 34.45 8.63 2.38
N TRP A 632 34.01 7.38 2.59
CA TRP A 632 33.15 7.00 3.72
C TRP A 632 33.82 5.89 4.53
N ARG A 633 34.88 6.24 5.26
CA ARG A 633 35.66 5.33 6.10
C ARG A 633 35.02 5.21 7.48
N GLY A 634 35.03 4.00 8.08
CA GLY A 634 34.52 3.76 9.45
C GLY A 634 32.99 3.61 9.57
N GLN A 635 32.45 3.50 10.78
CA GLN A 635 30.98 3.40 11.01
C GLN A 635 30.26 4.75 11.07
N GLU A 636 31.01 5.85 10.90
CA GLU A 636 30.54 7.22 11.06
C GLU A 636 30.08 7.84 9.72
N LEU A 637 29.95 9.17 9.71
CA LEU A 637 29.57 9.99 8.57
C LEU A 637 30.72 10.18 7.58
N PRO A 638 30.44 10.58 6.32
CA PRO A 638 31.51 10.96 5.40
C PRO A 638 32.25 12.18 5.95
N GLU A 639 33.58 12.20 5.80
CA GLU A 639 34.46 13.30 6.27
C GLU A 639 34.06 14.64 5.64
N ASN A 640 33.70 14.61 4.35
CA ASN A 640 33.15 15.75 3.63
C ASN A 640 31.81 15.40 2.96
N ALA A 641 30.76 15.98 3.53
CA ALA A 641 29.40 15.96 3.04
C ALA A 641 29.21 16.38 1.58
N GLN A 642 29.96 17.39 1.14
CA GLN A 642 29.79 18.00 -0.18
C GLN A 642 30.18 17.04 -1.29
N GLU A 643 31.18 16.20 -1.05
CA GLU A 643 31.66 15.20 -2.00
C GLU A 643 30.61 14.12 -2.29
N LEU A 644 29.81 13.77 -1.29
CA LEU A 644 28.69 12.84 -1.46
C LEU A 644 27.56 13.47 -2.28
N ILE A 645 27.21 14.73 -1.99
CA ILE A 645 26.19 15.48 -2.74
C ILE A 645 26.61 15.66 -4.20
N GLU A 646 27.89 15.93 -4.42
CA GLU A 646 28.44 16.06 -5.76
C GLU A 646 28.33 14.75 -6.56
N MET A 647 28.63 13.60 -5.93
CA MET A 647 28.40 12.30 -6.57
C MET A 647 26.92 12.07 -6.88
N ILE A 648 26.01 12.40 -5.94
CA ILE A 648 24.56 12.30 -6.16
C ILE A 648 24.12 13.16 -7.36
N ARG A 649 24.66 14.37 -7.48
CA ARG A 649 24.41 15.27 -8.62
C ARG A 649 24.86 14.64 -9.94
N VAL A 650 26.08 14.13 -10.00
CA VAL A 650 26.61 13.47 -11.22
C VAL A 650 25.79 12.23 -11.59
N ILE A 651 25.34 11.45 -10.60
CA ILE A 651 24.44 10.30 -10.85
C ILE A 651 23.14 10.77 -11.49
N ARG A 652 22.55 11.87 -11.00
CA ARG A 652 21.32 12.43 -11.53
C ARG A 652 21.47 12.92 -12.98
N GLU A 653 22.54 13.66 -13.25
CA GLU A 653 22.86 14.19 -14.57
C GLU A 653 23.13 13.06 -15.59
N ASN A 654 23.92 12.05 -15.21
CA ASN A 654 24.27 10.95 -16.12
C ASN A 654 23.13 9.95 -16.35
N GLY A 655 22.34 9.68 -15.32
CA GLY A 655 21.24 8.73 -15.39
C GLY A 655 20.02 9.26 -16.15
N ASN A 656 20.04 10.53 -16.58
CA ASN A 656 18.85 11.24 -17.05
C ASN A 656 17.67 10.98 -16.11
N TYR A 657 17.88 11.06 -14.80
CA TYR A 657 16.78 11.08 -13.83
C TYR A 657 16.09 12.45 -13.93
N ASP A 658 15.65 12.80 -15.13
CA ASP A 658 14.67 13.83 -15.37
C ASP A 658 13.34 13.30 -14.84
N ASN A 659 12.51 14.17 -14.30
CA ASN A 659 11.26 13.77 -13.66
C ASN A 659 10.22 13.26 -14.68
N SER A 660 10.65 12.78 -15.85
CA SER A 660 9.84 12.23 -16.93
C SER A 660 9.25 10.87 -16.54
N ARG A 661 8.06 10.56 -17.06
CA ARG A 661 7.36 9.30 -16.78
C ARG A 661 8.17 8.05 -17.15
N MET A 662 9.05 8.11 -18.16
CA MET A 662 9.78 6.93 -18.66
C MET A 662 10.92 6.47 -17.75
N ASN A 663 11.57 7.37 -17.00
CA ASN A 663 12.66 7.02 -16.09
C ASN A 663 12.18 6.68 -14.66
N ARG A 664 10.90 6.90 -14.35
CA ARG A 664 10.31 6.60 -13.03
C ARG A 664 10.18 5.10 -12.72
N ASN A 665 10.08 4.26 -13.75
CA ASN A 665 9.79 2.83 -13.58
C ASN A 665 11.04 1.95 -13.36
N ILE A 666 12.26 2.49 -13.50
CA ILE A 666 13.49 1.72 -13.34
C ILE A 666 14.17 2.09 -12.02
N PRO A 667 14.24 1.18 -11.04
CA PRO A 667 14.79 1.51 -9.73
C PRO A 667 16.31 1.70 -9.77
N MET A 668 16.81 2.69 -9.02
CA MET A 668 18.23 2.77 -8.68
C MET A 668 18.53 1.87 -7.50
N VAL A 669 19.56 1.03 -7.62
CA VAL A 669 19.98 0.16 -6.51
C VAL A 669 21.07 0.85 -5.71
N VAL A 670 20.86 0.98 -4.40
CA VAL A 670 21.80 1.58 -3.46
C VAL A 670 22.12 0.56 -2.38
N HIS A 671 23.41 0.24 -2.21
CA HIS A 671 23.83 -0.71 -1.20
C HIS A 671 24.99 -0.21 -0.34
N CYS A 672 24.98 -0.66 0.90
CA CYS A 672 26.07 -0.55 1.85
C CYS A 672 26.19 -1.89 2.59
N ASN A 673 26.87 -1.96 3.73
CA ASN A 673 27.10 -3.24 4.41
C ASN A 673 25.79 -3.97 4.75
N ASN A 674 24.90 -3.32 5.51
CA ASN A 674 23.58 -3.87 5.89
C ASN A 674 22.41 -3.37 5.01
N GLY A 675 22.69 -2.44 4.09
CA GLY A 675 21.65 -1.86 3.23
C GLY A 675 20.72 -0.87 3.91
N SER A 676 21.03 -0.40 5.11
CA SER A 676 20.17 0.55 5.83
C SER A 676 20.91 1.74 6.43
N SER A 677 22.16 1.57 6.88
CA SER A 677 22.91 2.66 7.52
C SER A 677 23.26 3.79 6.54
N ARG A 678 24.28 3.57 5.69
CA ARG A 678 24.71 4.55 4.69
C ARG A 678 23.69 4.66 3.55
N THR A 679 23.09 3.53 3.17
CA THR A 679 22.01 3.47 2.18
C THR A 679 20.85 4.37 2.60
N GLY A 680 20.43 4.33 3.87
CA GLY A 680 19.35 5.17 4.37
C GLY A 680 19.66 6.67 4.27
N ILE A 681 20.89 7.08 4.56
CA ILE A 681 21.34 8.48 4.40
C ILE A 681 21.30 8.89 2.93
N PHE A 682 21.80 8.04 2.02
CA PHE A 682 21.75 8.31 0.59
C PHE A 682 20.31 8.46 0.08
N CYS A 683 19.42 7.52 0.42
CA CYS A 683 18.00 7.58 0.03
C CYS A 683 17.31 8.84 0.60
N ALA A 684 17.62 9.21 1.85
CA ALA A 684 17.09 10.43 2.44
C ALA A 684 17.57 11.68 1.69
N LEU A 685 18.87 11.80 1.40
CA LEU A 685 19.43 12.92 0.64
C LEU A 685 18.86 12.98 -0.77
N TRP A 686 18.70 11.84 -1.44
CA TRP A 686 18.09 11.77 -2.77
C TRP A 686 16.69 12.41 -2.77
N ASN A 687 15.85 12.04 -1.82
CA ASN A 687 14.48 12.57 -1.70
C ASN A 687 14.46 14.05 -1.28
N LEU A 688 15.33 14.46 -0.35
CA LEU A 688 15.40 15.84 0.13
C LEU A 688 15.93 16.80 -0.94
N LEU A 689 16.85 16.36 -1.79
CA LEU A 689 17.35 17.16 -2.91
C LEU A 689 16.25 17.42 -3.95
N ASP A 690 15.37 16.45 -4.20
CA ASP A 690 14.22 16.65 -5.08
C ASP A 690 13.18 17.60 -4.50
N SER A 691 12.81 17.45 -3.23
CA SER A 691 11.85 18.37 -2.59
C SER A 691 12.41 19.79 -2.54
N ALA A 692 13.70 19.93 -2.24
CA ALA A 692 14.36 21.23 -2.24
C ALA A 692 14.42 21.86 -3.63
N TYR A 693 14.66 21.08 -4.68
CA TYR A 693 14.69 21.60 -6.04
C TYR A 693 13.29 22.03 -6.50
N THR A 694 12.29 21.18 -6.30
CA THR A 694 10.93 21.36 -6.82
C THR A 694 10.08 22.31 -5.97
N GLU A 695 10.10 22.17 -4.64
CA GLU A 695 9.20 22.89 -3.73
C GLU A 695 9.90 24.02 -2.96
N LYS A 696 11.24 24.07 -3.00
CA LYS A 696 12.05 24.97 -2.15
C LYS A 696 11.83 24.77 -0.65
N LEU A 697 11.49 23.54 -0.26
CA LEU A 697 11.20 23.13 1.11
C LEU A 697 11.90 21.80 1.43
N VAL A 698 12.19 21.60 2.71
CA VAL A 698 12.92 20.43 3.22
C VAL A 698 12.22 19.93 4.48
N ASP A 699 11.89 18.64 4.53
CA ASP A 699 11.29 17.98 5.69
C ASP A 699 12.07 16.70 6.00
N VAL A 700 13.20 16.86 6.71
CA VAL A 700 14.09 15.74 7.03
C VAL A 700 13.39 14.71 7.92
N PHE A 701 12.55 15.17 8.84
CA PHE A 701 11.82 14.31 9.75
C PHE A 701 10.87 13.36 9.00
N GLN A 702 10.00 13.90 8.14
CA GLN A 702 9.03 13.07 7.41
C GLN A 702 9.71 12.13 6.41
N VAL A 703 10.75 12.58 5.71
CA VAL A 703 11.52 11.72 4.80
C VAL A 703 12.14 10.54 5.56
N VAL A 704 12.83 10.78 6.68
CA VAL A 704 13.46 9.70 7.47
C VAL A 704 12.41 8.78 8.08
N LYS A 705 11.31 9.33 8.59
CA LYS A 705 10.19 8.55 9.12
C LYS A 705 9.61 7.59 8.08
N ASN A 706 9.38 8.07 6.86
CA ASN A 706 8.81 7.25 5.78
C ASN A 706 9.79 6.16 5.34
N LEU A 707 11.08 6.47 5.24
CA LEU A 707 12.10 5.45 4.96
C LEU A 707 12.14 4.36 6.05
N ARG A 708 12.00 4.71 7.33
CA ARG A 708 11.92 3.73 8.43
C ARG A 708 10.67 2.84 8.38
N LYS A 709 9.56 3.30 7.77
CA LYS A 709 8.38 2.45 7.52
C LYS A 709 8.68 1.38 6.46
N GLU A 710 9.58 1.67 5.53
CA GLU A 710 9.89 0.82 4.38
C GLU A 710 11.06 -0.12 4.62
N ARG A 711 12.03 0.23 5.48
CA ARG A 711 13.13 -0.68 5.82
C ARG A 711 13.68 -0.45 7.23
N GLN A 712 13.90 -1.56 7.94
CA GLN A 712 14.51 -1.58 9.27
C GLN A 712 15.96 -1.06 9.22
N GLY A 713 16.47 -0.46 10.29
CA GLY A 713 17.86 -0.01 10.33
C GLY A 713 18.14 1.37 9.72
N ILE A 714 17.15 2.05 9.13
CA ILE A 714 17.36 3.34 8.48
C ILE A 714 17.56 4.46 9.52
N VAL A 715 18.75 5.08 9.49
CA VAL A 715 19.16 6.21 10.35
C VAL A 715 18.92 5.91 11.85
N GLU A 716 19.36 4.76 12.35
CA GLU A 716 19.06 4.34 13.74
C GLU A 716 20.01 4.87 14.82
N THR A 717 21.28 5.13 14.50
CA THR A 717 22.34 5.06 15.53
C THR A 717 22.80 6.39 16.12
N THR A 718 22.66 7.55 15.47
CA THR A 718 23.07 8.83 16.09
C THR A 718 22.26 10.03 15.62
N VAL A 719 22.07 11.00 16.54
CA VAL A 719 21.66 12.38 16.23
C VAL A 719 22.59 12.96 15.16
N SER A 720 23.87 12.56 15.14
CA SER A 720 24.85 12.90 14.11
C SER A 720 24.40 12.52 12.70
N SER A 721 23.82 11.33 12.49
CA SER A 721 23.26 10.92 11.18
C SER A 721 22.07 11.77 10.73
N PHE A 722 21.22 12.18 11.67
CA PHE A 722 20.10 13.11 11.41
C PHE A 722 20.59 14.56 11.21
N ILE A 723 21.61 14.97 11.97
CA ILE A 723 22.40 16.20 11.84
C ILE A 723 23.14 16.25 10.51
N SER A 724 23.50 15.12 9.92
CA SER A 724 24.07 15.05 8.59
C SER A 724 23.01 15.21 7.53
N CYS A 725 21.89 14.50 7.58
CA CYS A 725 20.80 14.76 6.63
C CYS A 725 20.38 16.25 6.65
N THR A 726 20.40 16.92 7.80
CA THR A 726 20.15 18.37 7.92
C THR A 726 21.38 19.26 7.60
N GLY A 727 22.59 18.87 7.99
CA GLY A 727 23.82 19.67 7.91
C GLY A 727 24.56 19.56 6.58
N ILE A 728 24.51 18.40 5.93
CA ILE A 728 24.99 18.19 4.55
C ILE A 728 24.22 19.11 3.60
N PHE A 729 22.95 19.33 3.88
CA PHE A 729 22.09 20.24 3.12
C PHE A 729 22.48 21.71 3.33
N VAL A 730 22.80 22.10 4.57
CA VAL A 730 23.25 23.46 4.93
C VAL A 730 24.56 23.88 4.25
N ALA A 731 25.54 22.98 4.10
CA ALA A 731 26.81 23.32 3.46
C ALA A 731 26.64 23.76 1.99
N ASN A 732 25.52 23.41 1.36
CA ASN A 732 25.28 23.65 -0.05
C ASN A 732 24.10 24.60 -0.34
N SER A 733 23.23 24.94 0.63
CA SER A 733 22.08 25.83 0.39
C SER A 733 22.45 27.24 -0.09
N GLN A 734 23.61 27.78 0.32
CA GLN A 734 24.13 29.05 -0.24
C GLN A 734 24.57 28.92 -1.71
N GLN A 735 25.13 27.78 -2.11
CA GLN A 735 25.40 27.50 -3.52
C GLN A 735 24.07 27.30 -4.27
N TYR A 736 23.12 26.51 -3.74
CA TYR A 736 21.82 26.30 -4.36
C TYR A 736 21.05 27.62 -4.60
N SER A 737 21.18 28.63 -3.75
CA SER A 737 20.65 29.99 -3.98
C SER A 737 21.22 30.67 -5.24
N VAL A 738 22.51 30.49 -5.51
CA VAL A 738 23.20 30.99 -6.71
C VAL A 738 22.85 30.13 -7.94
N TRP A 739 22.62 28.84 -7.75
CA TRP A 739 22.32 27.89 -8.82
C TRP A 739 20.85 27.88 -9.26
N VAL A 740 19.90 28.11 -8.35
CA VAL A 740 18.50 28.38 -8.71
C VAL A 740 18.43 29.60 -9.63
N LYS A 741 19.28 30.61 -9.40
CA LYS A 741 19.44 31.72 -10.34
C LYS A 741 20.09 31.28 -11.66
N MET A 742 21.16 30.49 -11.66
CA MET A 742 21.84 30.09 -12.91
C MET A 742 21.02 29.16 -13.82
N ILE A 743 20.20 28.27 -13.28
CA ILE A 743 19.36 27.36 -14.09
C ILE A 743 18.14 28.10 -14.67
N ASP A 744 17.53 29.04 -13.93
CA ASP A 744 16.45 29.91 -14.47
C ASP A 744 16.93 30.75 -15.66
N TYR A 745 18.21 31.14 -15.69
CA TYR A 745 18.80 31.87 -16.82
C TYR A 745 19.23 30.98 -18.00
N SER A 746 19.25 29.65 -17.85
CA SER A 746 19.66 28.72 -18.91
C SER A 746 18.54 28.31 -19.87
N PHE A 747 17.31 28.80 -19.65
CA PHE A 747 16.13 28.57 -20.50
C PHE A 747 15.51 29.86 -21.08
N MET A 748 16.32 30.88 -21.36
CA MET A 748 15.95 31.99 -22.23
C MET A 748 16.62 31.80 -23.62
N PRO A 749 15.87 31.51 -24.69
CA PRO A 749 16.44 31.53 -26.03
C PRO A 749 16.61 32.98 -26.47
N LYS A 750 17.87 33.39 -26.69
CA LYS A 750 18.30 34.44 -27.64
C LYS A 750 17.50 35.76 -27.63
N ILE A 751 17.67 36.63 -26.64
CA ILE A 751 17.45 38.09 -26.82
C ILE A 751 18.50 38.84 -25.99
N PHE A 752 19.09 39.88 -26.58
CA PHE A 752 20.25 40.70 -26.14
C PHE A 752 21.64 40.16 -26.50
N GLY A 753 21.89 40.10 -27.80
CA GLY A 753 23.26 39.99 -28.31
C GLY A 753 23.44 40.36 -29.79
N ILE A 754 22.48 41.06 -30.42
CA ILE A 754 22.68 41.70 -31.73
C ILE A 754 21.81 42.96 -31.72
N LEU A 755 22.41 44.11 -31.42
CA LEU A 755 22.12 45.47 -31.90
C LEU A 755 22.83 46.49 -31.00
N SER A 756 23.97 47.00 -31.49
CA SER A 756 24.32 48.43 -31.57
C SER A 756 25.83 48.55 -31.87
N PRO A 757 26.29 49.45 -32.74
CA PRO A 757 25.54 50.45 -33.52
C PRO A 757 25.00 49.92 -34.86
#